data_AF-A0A120E950-F1
#
_entry.id   AF-A0A120E950-F1
#
_cell.length_a   1.000
_cell.length_b   1.000
_cell.length_c   1.000
_cell.angle_alpha   90.00
_cell.angle_beta   90.00
_cell.angle_gamma   90.00
#
_symmetry.space_group_name_H-M   'P 1'
#
loop_
_entity.id
_entity.type
_entity.pdbx_description
1 polymer ?
#
loop_
_entity_poly.entity_id
_entity_poly.type
_entity_poly.pdbx_seq_one_letter_code
_entity_poly.pdbx_strand_id
1 'polypeptide(L)'
;MPYITQRSSRKATLRLAPSRTTFVATAALAASLGSLGSALVVPPSVAAPASFAGLADAQHVSSVRKTLNWGPNLNARVEHDHDVDPSSPLTIFNANHFDAIHHIGTNCDHIDVDQHTDLGRCVGRELARAFVKQLHPNEDFRLVSATLSQHSAIVHAHFVQLIDGIPVSNGNLNVNVDLHSAKVLSYGDSSYTRHDGRRGRRQSRDLRRQGADGSEQQQPVAPLRRVGANWKNCVQRWTSEAVHAVESAAGQLVFGSAPLDSGPQGAGDRDHEADASPHGRVDIADPREGLLTFLAIQATNLELLQRIESVPRRQLIDQMRVVPVARIAATVSAESLHADSHDFVIENVPEAVEEPVTATLSYVHDDHNIKLAWKYVLKTHDNMYEAYMTADGDITPGDEEALLVVDWVRDFRPTGGELGIEAMASFGGARTLLRDLDSRDHLASANAMPASSSSRASSHRASTTDAKLVAKMQAIDPTYKVYSWGTNAPDEGKRLVLHGAPGIKLDQEASPAGWHTVPKDQRRGDGPYNQDTFYFETRGNNVLAQDNPDGGNSMDGFRANGGDEMAFEFPIHMTKPGTPLEPVSYVNASVTELFYTNNLYHDLLYRYGFDEENGNFQEYNFDRGGLGGDAVQANAQDGSGYNHRDLIPASVSNVLTRFVSANFATPPDGSRPRMRMYVWTAQQPYRDGDFEAGIVLHEYSHGLSTRLTGGPANSGCLGWGEAGGQGEGGGDWVATMIRMHDPNVTDYSMGEWASGRRNGIRFFRYSRNMTENPSTYKYLDKPGYWGVHAMGEVYAEMLFEMANDLIDVHGFHPTLFPPPLNSTDSDGFYSEEILQKTGKRVPAHGNTLALQLVIDGMKLQPCRPSFVNARDAILTADQALTGGDNQCTIWKSFAKRGLGPGARVVGSTPWGGGVHEEDFNVPKKCRGGKHEDDRAPKPKPGKPGRGERPFGDRQAQRGRKGRAAAVL
;
A
#
# COMPACT_ATOMS: atom_id res chain seq x y z
N MET A 1 5.60 24.76 -57.88
CA MET A 1 5.97 25.73 -58.93
C MET A 1 7.42 26.18 -58.72
N PRO A 2 8.14 26.60 -59.77
CA PRO A 2 9.52 26.16 -59.98
C PRO A 2 10.55 27.32 -59.96
N TYR A 3 11.81 27.00 -60.32
CA TYR A 3 12.87 27.89 -60.86
C TYR A 3 13.62 28.81 -59.86
N ILE A 4 14.95 28.61 -59.63
CA ILE A 4 16.13 29.23 -60.34
C ILE A 4 16.52 30.59 -59.67
N THR A 5 17.77 30.92 -59.28
CA THR A 5 19.13 30.43 -59.64
C THR A 5 20.27 31.05 -58.81
N GLN A 6 21.39 30.31 -58.77
CA GLN A 6 22.82 30.74 -58.95
C GLN A 6 23.55 31.49 -57.81
N ARG A 7 24.85 31.30 -57.52
CA ARG A 7 25.93 30.48 -58.13
C ARG A 7 27.18 30.44 -57.24
N SER A 8 28.00 29.38 -57.46
CA SER A 8 29.48 29.39 -57.60
C SER A 8 30.35 29.66 -56.34
N SER A 9 31.05 28.67 -55.78
CA SER A 9 32.32 28.03 -56.21
C SER A 9 33.61 28.72 -55.72
N ARG A 10 34.42 28.01 -54.92
CA ARG A 10 35.83 27.60 -55.20
C ARG A 10 36.59 27.21 -53.91
N LYS A 11 37.44 26.20 -54.10
CA LYS A 11 38.47 25.65 -53.21
C LYS A 11 39.49 26.71 -52.76
N ALA A 12 40.01 26.58 -51.54
CA ALA A 12 41.46 26.66 -51.28
C ALA A 12 41.82 26.22 -49.84
N THR A 13 42.74 25.28 -49.80
CA THR A 13 43.55 24.77 -48.68
C THR A 13 44.44 25.88 -48.09
N LEU A 14 44.69 25.89 -46.77
CA LEU A 14 46.06 26.03 -46.25
C LEU A 14 46.18 25.57 -44.78
N ARG A 15 47.22 24.76 -44.56
CA ARG A 15 47.80 24.33 -43.28
C ARG A 15 48.63 25.47 -42.68
N LEU A 16 48.83 25.48 -41.35
CA LEU A 16 50.13 25.27 -40.67
C LEU A 16 50.07 25.75 -39.20
N ALA A 17 50.48 24.84 -38.31
CA ALA A 17 50.87 25.07 -36.92
C ALA A 17 52.30 25.71 -36.86
N PRO A 18 53.12 25.56 -35.80
CA PRO A 18 52.98 25.75 -34.35
C PRO A 18 54.13 26.62 -33.76
N SER A 19 54.10 26.94 -32.46
CA SER A 19 55.30 27.13 -31.62
C SER A 19 54.88 27.17 -30.14
N ARG A 20 55.55 26.64 -29.13
CA ARG A 20 56.65 25.66 -28.93
C ARG A 20 57.00 25.78 -27.42
N THR A 21 57.39 24.67 -26.79
CA THR A 21 58.36 24.56 -25.65
C THR A 21 57.98 25.18 -24.28
N THR A 22 58.19 24.57 -23.10
CA THR A 22 59.15 23.51 -22.71
C THR A 22 58.80 22.87 -21.34
N PHE A 23 59.25 21.62 -21.20
CA PHE A 23 59.47 20.71 -20.06
C PHE A 23 59.79 21.30 -18.67
N VAL A 24 59.45 20.57 -17.59
CA VAL A 24 60.34 19.65 -16.81
C VAL A 24 59.48 18.77 -15.86
N ALA A 25 59.89 17.51 -15.69
CA ALA A 25 59.35 16.50 -14.79
C ALA A 25 60.29 16.25 -13.58
N THR A 26 59.76 15.70 -12.48
CA THR A 26 60.37 14.85 -11.41
C THR A 26 59.49 14.97 -10.15
N ALA A 27 59.37 14.06 -9.19
CA ALA A 27 59.54 12.62 -9.05
C ALA A 27 58.98 12.24 -7.66
N ALA A 28 58.45 11.01 -7.58
CA ALA A 28 58.17 10.10 -6.45
C ALA A 28 58.48 10.42 -4.96
N LEU A 29 57.70 9.71 -4.12
CA LEU A 29 58.07 8.89 -2.94
C LEU A 29 57.66 9.34 -1.51
N ALA A 30 56.99 8.38 -0.87
CA ALA A 30 57.20 7.83 0.48
C ALA A 30 56.28 8.26 1.63
N ALA A 31 55.76 7.21 2.28
CA ALA A 31 54.97 7.15 3.49
C ALA A 31 55.80 7.40 4.77
N SER A 32 55.16 7.81 5.86
CA SER A 32 55.40 7.28 7.22
C SER A 32 54.43 7.85 8.28
N LEU A 33 53.76 6.90 8.94
CA LEU A 33 53.50 6.75 10.39
C LEU A 33 53.61 7.96 11.34
N GLY A 34 52.64 8.05 12.28
CA GLY A 34 52.98 8.35 13.69
C GLY A 34 52.02 9.24 14.48
N SER A 35 51.02 8.61 15.12
CA SER A 35 50.71 8.64 16.57
C SER A 35 50.49 9.95 17.38
N LEU A 36 49.57 9.82 18.35
CA LEU A 36 49.37 10.59 19.60
C LEU A 36 48.61 11.92 19.42
N GLY A 37 47.64 12.31 20.22
CA GLY A 37 47.19 11.83 21.53
C GLY A 37 46.72 13.04 22.35
N SER A 38 45.48 12.96 22.85
CA SER A 38 44.98 13.60 24.07
C SER A 38 44.76 15.13 24.14
N ALA A 39 43.48 15.46 24.32
CA ALA A 39 42.88 16.29 25.38
C ALA A 39 43.41 17.72 25.65
N LEU A 40 42.50 18.70 25.59
CA LEU A 40 42.47 19.77 26.59
C LEU A 40 41.05 20.33 26.78
N VAL A 41 40.62 20.34 28.05
CA VAL A 41 39.39 20.93 28.61
C VAL A 41 39.70 22.34 29.08
N VAL A 42 38.85 23.35 28.78
CA VAL A 42 38.58 24.54 29.62
C VAL A 42 37.19 25.16 29.26
N PRO A 43 36.25 25.31 30.21
CA PRO A 43 35.16 26.31 30.22
C PRO A 43 35.41 27.36 31.35
N PRO A 44 34.50 28.30 31.74
CA PRO A 44 33.37 28.99 31.11
C PRO A 44 33.43 30.55 31.32
N SER A 45 32.31 31.24 31.00
CA SER A 45 31.78 32.50 31.60
C SER A 45 31.94 33.82 30.82
N VAL A 46 30.81 34.46 30.47
CA VAL A 46 30.32 35.76 31.00
C VAL A 46 28.80 35.82 30.82
N ALA A 47 28.10 36.35 31.83
CA ALA A 47 26.64 36.45 31.95
C ALA A 47 26.10 37.87 31.70
N ALA A 48 24.76 37.93 31.50
CA ALA A 48 23.79 39.03 31.75
C ALA A 48 23.32 39.88 30.54
N PRO A 49 22.13 40.52 30.60
CA PRO A 49 20.81 40.00 30.96
C PRO A 49 19.69 40.43 29.95
N ALA A 50 18.46 39.98 30.22
CA ALA A 50 17.25 40.13 29.43
C ALA A 50 16.78 41.59 29.13
N SER A 51 16.14 41.75 27.97
CA SER A 51 15.09 42.76 27.76
C SER A 51 13.99 42.19 26.86
N PHE A 52 12.81 41.99 27.47
CA PHE A 52 11.53 41.70 26.84
C PHE A 52 10.98 42.94 26.12
N ALA A 53 10.72 42.84 24.82
CA ALA A 53 9.77 43.61 24.00
C ALA A 53 9.94 43.12 22.55
N GLY A 54 8.95 42.67 21.79
CA GLY A 54 7.50 42.56 21.96
C GLY A 54 6.95 41.59 20.91
N LEU A 55 5.74 41.12 21.18
CA LEU A 55 4.93 40.21 20.37
C LEU A 55 4.53 40.79 19.00
N ALA A 56 4.16 39.85 18.12
CA ALA A 56 3.43 39.99 16.84
C ALA A 56 4.29 40.08 15.55
N ASP A 57 4.82 38.93 15.13
CA ASP A 57 4.64 38.38 13.77
C ASP A 57 5.34 37.01 13.71
N ALA A 58 4.68 35.97 14.22
CA ALA A 58 5.13 34.60 14.07
C ALA A 58 4.57 34.07 12.75
N GLN A 59 5.32 34.25 11.66
CA GLN A 59 5.06 33.53 10.42
C GLN A 59 5.27 32.03 10.69
N HIS A 60 4.22 31.23 10.49
CA HIS A 60 4.26 29.77 10.55
C HIS A 60 5.45 29.25 9.73
N VAL A 61 6.52 28.84 10.41
CA VAL A 61 7.62 28.11 9.81
C VAL A 61 7.17 26.67 9.68
N SER A 62 6.72 26.29 8.49
CA SER A 62 6.42 24.90 8.14
C SER A 62 7.67 24.05 8.36
N SER A 63 7.52 23.00 9.17
CA SER A 63 8.57 22.13 9.64
C SER A 63 9.01 21.12 8.57
N VAL A 64 10.28 20.72 8.60
CA VAL A 64 10.83 19.71 7.68
C VAL A 64 10.40 18.31 8.16
N ARG A 65 9.55 17.62 7.40
CA ARG A 65 9.05 16.26 7.68
C ARG A 65 10.20 15.26 7.94
N LYS A 66 10.11 14.49 9.03
CA LYS A 66 10.96 13.32 9.32
C LYS A 66 10.11 12.04 9.26
N THR A 67 10.45 11.13 8.35
CA THR A 67 9.89 9.77 8.36
C THR A 67 10.48 9.00 9.54
N LEU A 68 9.66 8.41 10.40
CA LEU A 68 10.10 7.82 11.67
C LEU A 68 9.77 6.33 11.83
N ASN A 69 9.58 5.60 10.72
CA ASN A 69 9.39 4.15 10.77
C ASN A 69 10.54 3.45 11.50
N TRP A 70 10.21 2.78 12.61
CA TRP A 70 11.18 2.18 13.52
C TRP A 70 10.57 0.97 14.21
N GLY A 71 11.32 -0.11 14.39
CA GLY A 71 10.88 -1.22 15.24
C GLY A 71 11.54 -2.54 14.90
N PRO A 72 11.32 -3.58 15.72
CA PRO A 72 11.93 -4.88 15.51
C PRO A 72 11.35 -5.57 14.26
N ASN A 73 12.25 -6.00 13.38
CA ASN A 73 12.03 -6.83 12.21
C ASN A 73 12.12 -8.30 12.63
N LEU A 74 10.96 -8.89 12.93
CA LEU A 74 10.86 -10.28 13.38
C LEU A 74 10.91 -11.20 12.17
N ASN A 75 11.74 -12.24 12.24
CA ASN A 75 11.71 -13.30 11.23
C ASN A 75 10.46 -14.15 11.48
N ALA A 76 9.36 -13.84 10.78
CA ALA A 76 8.18 -14.68 10.83
C ALA A 76 8.54 -16.11 10.39
N ARG A 77 8.10 -17.10 11.17
CA ARG A 77 8.09 -18.49 10.73
C ARG A 77 7.00 -18.60 9.66
N VAL A 78 7.40 -18.81 8.42
CA VAL A 78 6.49 -18.92 7.28
C VAL A 78 6.61 -20.31 6.70
N GLU A 79 5.47 -20.90 6.38
CA GLU A 79 5.40 -22.21 5.77
C GLU A 79 4.25 -22.27 4.77
N HIS A 80 4.48 -22.97 3.66
CA HIS A 80 3.49 -23.17 2.62
C HIS A 80 3.27 -24.67 2.38
N ASP A 81 2.04 -25.09 2.04
CA ASP A 81 1.66 -26.51 1.85
C ASP A 81 2.43 -27.18 0.69
N HIS A 82 3.02 -26.37 -0.20
CA HIS A 82 3.87 -26.86 -1.28
C HIS A 82 5.33 -27.10 -0.85
N ASP A 83 5.71 -26.73 0.37
CA ASP A 83 6.98 -27.06 0.99
C ASP A 83 6.96 -28.50 1.50
N VAL A 84 7.82 -29.36 0.95
CA VAL A 84 7.78 -30.82 1.16
C VAL A 84 8.48 -31.21 2.47
N ASP A 85 8.00 -30.71 3.62
CA ASP A 85 8.41 -31.19 4.94
C ASP A 85 7.27 -31.96 5.63
N PRO A 86 7.26 -33.30 5.56
CA PRO A 86 6.25 -34.12 6.21
C PRO A 86 6.20 -34.00 7.74
N SER A 87 7.26 -33.44 8.35
CA SER A 87 7.36 -33.27 9.81
C SER A 87 6.82 -31.92 10.29
N SER A 88 6.42 -31.05 9.37
CA SER A 88 5.98 -29.71 9.70
C SER A 88 4.60 -29.68 10.37
N PRO A 89 4.34 -28.67 11.23
CA PRO A 89 3.02 -28.51 11.85
C PRO A 89 1.88 -28.42 10.83
N LEU A 90 2.12 -27.76 9.69
CA LEU A 90 1.16 -27.62 8.60
C LEU A 90 0.80 -28.97 7.99
N THR A 91 1.81 -29.75 7.59
CA THR A 91 1.59 -31.06 6.98
C THR A 91 0.89 -32.02 7.94
N ILE A 92 1.28 -32.00 9.22
CA ILE A 92 0.65 -32.82 10.26
C ILE A 92 -0.82 -32.43 10.46
N PHE A 93 -1.14 -31.13 10.48
CA PHE A 93 -2.52 -30.66 10.57
C PHE A 93 -3.31 -31.10 9.34
N ASN A 94 -2.84 -30.78 8.14
CA ASN A 94 -3.50 -31.12 6.88
C ASN A 94 -3.64 -32.64 6.67
N ALA A 95 -2.85 -33.49 7.32
CA ALA A 95 -3.05 -34.94 7.30
C ALA A 95 -4.22 -35.42 8.20
N ASN A 96 -4.53 -34.70 9.28
CA ASN A 96 -5.48 -35.13 10.33
C ASN A 96 -6.70 -34.21 10.49
N HIS A 97 -6.76 -33.09 9.75
CA HIS A 97 -7.77 -32.04 9.90
C HIS A 97 -9.23 -32.51 9.74
N PHE A 98 -9.49 -33.62 9.04
CA PHE A 98 -10.86 -34.16 8.92
C PHE A 98 -11.50 -34.54 10.26
N ASP A 99 -10.71 -34.84 11.30
CA ASP A 99 -11.22 -35.07 12.65
C ASP A 99 -11.59 -33.73 13.33
N ALA A 100 -10.81 -32.67 13.10
CA ALA A 100 -11.12 -31.33 13.57
C ALA A 100 -12.41 -30.78 12.92
N ILE A 101 -12.67 -31.11 11.65
CA ILE A 101 -13.85 -30.59 10.94
C ILE A 101 -15.18 -31.10 11.51
N HIS A 102 -15.21 -32.27 12.17
CA HIS A 102 -16.43 -32.72 12.86
C HIS A 102 -16.86 -31.74 13.97
N HIS A 103 -15.91 -31.13 14.69
CA HIS A 103 -16.18 -30.12 15.71
C HIS A 103 -16.48 -28.73 15.11
N ILE A 104 -15.94 -28.44 13.93
CA ILE A 104 -16.22 -27.21 13.19
C ILE A 104 -17.65 -27.20 12.65
N GLY A 105 -18.14 -28.34 12.15
CA GLY A 105 -19.53 -28.52 11.73
C GLY A 105 -20.49 -28.05 12.81
N THR A 106 -20.30 -28.49 14.06
CA THR A 106 -21.16 -28.05 15.18
C THR A 106 -21.12 -26.55 15.45
N ASN A 107 -19.99 -25.88 15.21
CA ASN A 107 -19.89 -24.43 15.38
C ASN A 107 -20.57 -23.65 14.24
N CYS A 108 -20.64 -24.23 13.04
CA CYS A 108 -21.23 -23.59 11.87
C CYS A 108 -22.65 -24.10 11.53
N ASP A 109 -23.19 -25.07 12.27
CA ASP A 109 -24.51 -25.71 12.05
C ASP A 109 -25.71 -24.74 12.13
N HIS A 110 -25.48 -23.53 12.64
CA HIS A 110 -26.50 -22.47 12.71
C HIS A 110 -26.64 -21.68 11.39
N ILE A 111 -25.70 -21.83 10.46
CA ILE A 111 -25.70 -21.17 9.15
C ILE A 111 -26.41 -22.09 8.16
N ASP A 112 -27.30 -21.51 7.35
CA ASP A 112 -27.98 -22.28 6.30
C ASP A 112 -26.93 -22.80 5.29
N VAL A 113 -27.04 -24.06 4.89
CA VAL A 113 -26.13 -24.65 3.91
C VAL A 113 -26.24 -24.00 2.54
N ASP A 114 -27.38 -23.36 2.26
CA ASP A 114 -27.61 -22.58 1.03
C ASP A 114 -26.99 -21.17 1.12
N GLN A 115 -26.55 -20.71 2.30
CA GLN A 115 -25.77 -19.48 2.51
C GLN A 115 -24.27 -19.75 2.37
N HIS A 116 -23.88 -20.16 1.17
CA HIS A 116 -22.57 -20.79 0.99
C HIS A 116 -21.36 -19.90 1.31
N THR A 117 -21.44 -18.59 1.06
CA THR A 117 -20.38 -17.62 1.41
C THR A 117 -20.18 -17.51 2.91
N ASP A 118 -21.27 -17.39 3.67
CA ASP A 118 -21.24 -17.28 5.12
C ASP A 118 -20.79 -18.58 5.77
N LEU A 119 -21.24 -19.71 5.21
CA LEU A 119 -20.77 -21.04 5.62
C LEU A 119 -19.26 -21.20 5.35
N GLY A 120 -18.80 -20.84 4.15
CA GLY A 120 -17.39 -20.88 3.78
C GLY A 120 -16.51 -20.03 4.72
N ARG A 121 -16.96 -18.81 5.02
CA ARG A 121 -16.30 -17.91 5.99
C ARG A 121 -16.24 -18.55 7.38
N CYS A 122 -17.33 -19.13 7.85
CA CYS A 122 -17.36 -19.82 9.14
C CYS A 122 -16.39 -21.00 9.17
N VAL A 123 -16.45 -21.89 8.18
CA VAL A 123 -15.58 -23.08 8.10
C VAL A 123 -14.11 -22.69 8.04
N GLY A 124 -13.73 -21.76 7.17
CA GLY A 124 -12.34 -21.31 7.04
C GLY A 124 -11.82 -20.67 8.34
N ARG A 125 -12.64 -19.84 8.99
CA ARG A 125 -12.30 -19.22 10.28
C ARG A 125 -12.06 -20.27 11.37
N GLU A 126 -12.96 -21.24 11.50
CA GLU A 126 -12.86 -22.26 12.54
C GLU A 126 -11.71 -23.24 12.26
N LEU A 127 -11.42 -23.54 10.99
CA LEU A 127 -10.22 -24.30 10.59
C LEU A 127 -8.94 -23.56 11.00
N ALA A 128 -8.87 -22.26 10.74
CA ALA A 128 -7.75 -21.44 11.16
C ALA A 128 -7.59 -21.42 12.68
N ARG A 129 -8.68 -21.29 13.45
CA ARG A 129 -8.66 -21.37 14.93
C ARG A 129 -8.13 -22.72 15.42
N ALA A 130 -8.59 -23.81 14.82
CA ALA A 130 -8.12 -25.15 15.16
C ALA A 130 -6.63 -25.32 14.89
N PHE A 131 -6.14 -24.79 13.75
CA PHE A 131 -4.73 -24.80 13.41
C PHE A 131 -3.88 -24.01 14.41
N VAL A 132 -4.28 -22.77 14.74
CA VAL A 132 -3.58 -21.94 15.74
C VAL A 132 -3.53 -22.64 17.09
N LYS A 133 -4.62 -23.28 17.53
CA LYS A 133 -4.63 -24.00 18.81
C LYS A 133 -3.72 -25.23 18.81
N GLN A 134 -3.56 -25.91 17.68
CA GLN A 134 -2.59 -26.99 17.54
C GLN A 134 -1.15 -26.46 17.58
N LEU A 135 -0.88 -25.36 16.87
CA LEU A 135 0.44 -24.76 16.78
C LEU A 135 0.91 -24.23 18.14
N HIS A 136 0.02 -23.56 18.86
CA HIS A 136 0.29 -22.91 20.14
C HIS A 136 -0.72 -23.35 21.23
N PRO A 137 -0.57 -24.55 21.81
CA PRO A 137 -1.56 -25.08 22.73
C PRO A 137 -1.66 -24.32 24.06
N ASN A 138 -0.60 -23.61 24.46
CA ASN A 138 -0.48 -22.95 25.76
C ASN A 138 -0.49 -21.41 25.68
N GLU A 139 -0.63 -20.84 24.48
CA GLU A 139 -0.67 -19.39 24.29
C GLU A 139 -2.09 -18.98 23.87
N ASP A 140 -2.43 -17.72 24.12
CA ASP A 140 -3.73 -17.15 23.78
C ASP A 140 -3.62 -16.29 22.52
N PHE A 141 -4.61 -16.41 21.64
CA PHE A 141 -4.70 -15.65 20.40
C PHE A 141 -6.11 -15.10 20.21
N ARG A 142 -6.19 -13.84 19.79
CA ARG A 142 -7.44 -13.21 19.36
C ARG A 142 -7.47 -13.15 17.84
N LEU A 143 -8.56 -13.64 17.25
CA LEU A 143 -8.84 -13.41 15.84
C LEU A 143 -9.17 -11.93 15.65
N VAL A 144 -8.40 -11.24 14.80
CA VAL A 144 -8.57 -9.82 14.48
C VAL A 144 -9.48 -9.65 13.27
N SER A 145 -9.23 -10.43 12.21
CA SER A 145 -10.04 -10.43 11.00
C SER A 145 -10.01 -11.80 10.33
N ALA A 146 -11.06 -12.10 9.57
CA ALA A 146 -11.11 -13.26 8.68
C ALA A 146 -11.85 -12.85 7.41
N THR A 147 -11.12 -12.72 6.30
CA THR A 147 -11.66 -12.24 5.02
C THR A 147 -11.67 -13.37 3.98
N LEU A 148 -12.67 -13.39 3.12
CA LEU A 148 -12.76 -14.32 2.00
C LEU A 148 -12.33 -13.64 0.69
N SER A 149 -11.34 -14.22 0.01
CA SER A 149 -11.05 -13.90 -1.38
C SER A 149 -11.97 -14.72 -2.29
N GLN A 150 -12.96 -14.07 -2.89
CA GLN A 150 -13.98 -14.76 -3.70
C GLN A 150 -13.39 -15.48 -4.92
N HIS A 151 -12.44 -14.85 -5.63
CA HIS A 151 -11.84 -15.42 -6.84
C HIS A 151 -11.03 -16.70 -6.61
N SER A 152 -10.33 -16.79 -5.47
CA SER A 152 -9.48 -17.93 -5.13
C SER A 152 -10.15 -18.92 -4.17
N ALA A 153 -11.25 -18.51 -3.53
CA ALA A 153 -11.95 -19.21 -2.45
C ALA A 153 -11.05 -19.46 -1.21
N ILE A 154 -10.19 -18.49 -0.90
CA ILE A 154 -9.28 -18.56 0.25
C ILE A 154 -9.80 -17.68 1.39
N VAL A 155 -9.84 -18.23 2.60
CA VAL A 155 -10.06 -17.45 3.82
C VAL A 155 -8.71 -17.05 4.42
N HIS A 156 -8.51 -15.75 4.59
CA HIS A 156 -7.34 -15.14 5.21
C HIS A 156 -7.70 -14.77 6.65
N ALA A 157 -7.21 -15.56 7.62
CA ALA A 157 -7.48 -15.35 9.04
C ALA A 157 -6.25 -14.76 9.74
N HIS A 158 -6.43 -13.62 10.40
CA HIS A 158 -5.37 -12.89 11.09
C HIS A 158 -5.61 -12.89 12.59
N PHE A 159 -4.57 -13.23 13.34
CA PHE A 159 -4.58 -13.33 14.79
C PHE A 159 -3.49 -12.46 15.40
N VAL A 160 -3.78 -11.95 16.59
CA VAL A 160 -2.79 -11.29 17.46
C VAL A 160 -2.64 -12.11 18.73
N GLN A 161 -1.40 -12.35 19.16
CA GLN A 161 -1.11 -13.00 20.43
C GLN A 161 -1.60 -12.12 21.59
N LEU A 162 -2.15 -12.76 22.63
CA LEU A 162 -2.49 -12.13 23.88
C LEU A 162 -1.56 -12.65 24.99
N ILE A 163 -1.08 -11.73 25.82
CA ILE A 163 -0.37 -12.06 27.06
C ILE A 163 -1.13 -11.39 28.20
N ASP A 164 -1.66 -12.21 29.11
CA ASP A 164 -2.45 -11.74 30.26
C ASP A 164 -3.63 -10.83 29.84
N GLY A 165 -4.22 -11.12 28.68
CA GLY A 165 -5.32 -10.34 28.08
C GLY A 165 -4.90 -9.11 27.27
N ILE A 166 -3.62 -8.74 27.27
CA ILE A 166 -3.08 -7.57 26.55
C ILE A 166 -2.51 -8.03 25.18
N PRO A 167 -2.83 -7.34 24.07
CA PRO A 167 -2.33 -7.72 22.76
C PRO A 167 -0.84 -7.44 22.59
N VAL A 168 -0.13 -8.38 21.95
CA VAL A 168 1.25 -8.21 21.49
C VAL A 168 1.22 -7.67 20.05
N SER A 169 1.45 -6.37 19.86
CA SER A 169 1.17 -5.70 18.57
C SER A 169 1.99 -6.22 17.39
N ASN A 170 3.21 -6.71 17.64
CA ASN A 170 4.03 -7.36 16.63
C ASN A 170 4.05 -8.90 16.72
N GLY A 171 3.26 -9.50 17.62
CA GLY A 171 3.07 -10.95 17.73
C GLY A 171 1.91 -11.42 16.86
N ASN A 172 2.06 -11.29 15.55
CA ASN A 172 1.02 -11.56 14.55
C ASN A 172 1.11 -12.98 14.01
N LEU A 173 -0.05 -13.57 13.72
CA LEU A 173 -0.16 -14.85 13.05
C LEU A 173 -1.23 -14.79 11.95
N ASN A 174 -0.87 -15.10 10.71
CA ASN A 174 -1.81 -15.21 9.59
C ASN A 174 -1.94 -16.66 9.14
N VAL A 175 -3.16 -17.11 8.84
CA VAL A 175 -3.47 -18.46 8.35
C VAL A 175 -4.34 -18.34 7.12
N ASN A 176 -3.91 -18.96 6.02
CA ASN A 176 -4.63 -18.95 4.76
C ASN A 176 -5.24 -20.32 4.51
N VAL A 177 -6.56 -20.40 4.39
CA VAL A 177 -7.30 -21.66 4.25
C VAL A 177 -7.95 -21.73 2.88
N ASP A 178 -7.60 -22.75 2.08
CA ASP A 178 -8.30 -23.05 0.84
C ASP A 178 -9.60 -23.77 1.15
N LEU A 179 -10.72 -23.14 0.81
CA LEU A 179 -12.02 -23.75 1.03
C LEU A 179 -12.25 -24.94 0.11
N HIS A 180 -11.66 -24.99 -1.09
CA HIS A 180 -11.89 -26.12 -2.01
C HIS A 180 -11.37 -27.44 -1.45
N SER A 181 -10.15 -27.43 -0.91
CA SER A 181 -9.52 -28.59 -0.30
C SER A 181 -9.73 -28.71 1.21
N ALA A 182 -10.28 -27.68 1.87
CA ALA A 182 -10.39 -27.52 3.32
C ALA A 182 -9.04 -27.61 4.06
N LYS A 183 -7.96 -27.21 3.38
CA LYS A 183 -6.59 -27.25 3.91
C LYS A 183 -6.07 -25.86 4.24
N VAL A 184 -5.17 -25.79 5.20
CA VAL A 184 -4.34 -24.61 5.40
C VAL A 184 -3.27 -24.60 4.31
N LEU A 185 -3.27 -23.57 3.45
CA LEU A 185 -2.31 -23.40 2.36
C LEU A 185 -0.98 -22.82 2.83
N SER A 186 -1.03 -21.90 3.78
CA SER A 186 0.14 -21.29 4.35
C SER A 186 -0.19 -20.62 5.67
N TYR A 187 0.85 -20.40 6.48
CA TYR A 187 0.76 -19.53 7.63
C TYR A 187 2.06 -18.74 7.82
N GLY A 188 1.95 -17.62 8.52
CA GLY A 188 3.06 -16.86 9.05
C GLY A 188 2.88 -16.64 10.54
N ASP A 189 3.95 -16.78 11.31
CA ASP A 189 3.92 -16.67 12.77
C ASP A 189 5.11 -15.88 13.30
N SER A 190 4.81 -14.73 13.89
CA SER A 190 5.76 -13.83 14.56
C SER A 190 5.54 -13.77 16.07
N SER A 191 4.76 -14.70 16.65
CA SER A 191 4.44 -14.70 18.07
C SER A 191 5.66 -14.89 18.98
N TYR A 192 5.62 -14.24 20.15
CA TYR A 192 6.62 -14.38 21.19
C TYR A 192 6.47 -15.72 21.91
N THR A 193 7.56 -16.48 22.04
CA THR A 193 7.57 -17.72 22.81
C THR A 193 8.27 -17.48 24.16
N ARG A 194 7.58 -17.66 25.28
CA ARG A 194 8.20 -17.54 26.61
C ARG A 194 9.27 -18.63 26.79
N HIS A 195 10.53 -18.21 26.95
CA HIS A 195 11.60 -19.12 27.34
C HIS A 195 11.48 -19.44 28.84
N ASP A 196 10.58 -20.36 29.18
CA ASP A 196 10.55 -20.93 30.52
C ASP A 196 11.85 -21.70 30.76
N GLY A 197 12.75 -21.12 31.58
CA GLY A 197 13.94 -21.77 32.11
C GLY A 197 13.66 -23.00 33.00
N ARG A 198 12.44 -23.55 32.94
CA ARG A 198 11.99 -24.74 33.65
C ARG A 198 11.05 -25.58 32.79
N ARG A 199 11.60 -26.46 31.95
CA ARG A 199 10.95 -27.75 31.62
C ARG A 199 11.91 -28.77 30.99
N GLY A 200 12.91 -29.16 31.78
CA GLY A 200 13.34 -30.56 31.79
C GLY A 200 12.35 -31.39 32.62
N ARG A 201 11.82 -32.48 32.03
CA ARG A 201 11.03 -33.55 32.68
C ARG A 201 9.67 -33.15 33.28
N ARG A 202 8.59 -33.26 32.50
CA ARG A 202 7.32 -33.94 32.86
C ARG A 202 6.33 -33.89 31.69
N GLN A 203 6.64 -34.56 30.60
CA GLN A 203 5.64 -34.98 29.61
C GLN A 203 5.96 -36.40 29.17
N SER A 204 5.50 -37.35 29.98
CA SER A 204 5.27 -38.75 29.62
C SER A 204 4.50 -39.34 30.80
N ARG A 205 3.28 -39.81 30.52
CA ARG A 205 2.23 -40.25 31.45
C ARG A 205 1.33 -39.13 31.93
N ASP A 206 0.29 -38.83 31.15
CA ASP A 206 -1.11 -38.87 31.63
C ASP A 206 -2.10 -38.56 30.48
N LEU A 207 -1.95 -39.26 29.36
CA LEU A 207 -3.00 -39.42 28.35
C LEU A 207 -3.39 -40.89 28.29
N ARG A 208 -4.14 -41.34 29.30
CA ARG A 208 -4.92 -42.59 29.29
C ARG A 208 -5.78 -42.67 30.55
N ARG A 209 -6.90 -41.94 30.55
CA ARG A 209 -8.18 -42.30 31.19
C ARG A 209 -9.03 -41.04 31.28
N GLN A 210 -10.07 -40.97 30.47
CA GLN A 210 -11.44 -40.81 30.95
C GLN A 210 -12.36 -40.83 29.73
N GLY A 211 -13.03 -41.96 29.56
CA GLY A 211 -14.25 -42.09 28.78
C GLY A 211 -15.33 -42.65 29.70
N ALA A 212 -16.57 -42.28 29.39
CA ALA A 212 -17.82 -42.67 30.02
C ALA A 212 -18.17 -41.97 31.34
N ASP A 213 -19.12 -41.02 31.30
CA ASP A 213 -20.52 -41.33 31.63
C ASP A 213 -21.45 -40.22 31.07
N GLY A 214 -22.66 -40.61 30.67
CA GLY A 214 -23.62 -39.74 30.00
C GLY A 214 -24.82 -39.37 30.88
N SER A 215 -25.47 -38.24 30.56
CA SER A 215 -26.91 -38.10 30.34
C SER A 215 -27.32 -36.63 30.47
N GLU A 216 -27.86 -36.07 29.38
CA GLU A 216 -28.45 -34.72 29.37
C GLU A 216 -29.87 -34.82 28.82
N GLN A 217 -30.83 -34.23 29.53
CA GLN A 217 -32.25 -34.22 29.19
C GLN A 217 -32.55 -33.14 28.16
N GLN A 218 -33.15 -33.53 27.03
CA GLN A 218 -33.61 -32.62 25.97
C GLN A 218 -35.03 -32.10 26.25
N GLN A 219 -35.25 -30.81 26.02
CA GLN A 219 -36.56 -30.24 25.67
C GLN A 219 -36.62 -29.92 24.17
N PRO A 220 -37.80 -30.02 23.50
CA PRO A 220 -37.88 -30.00 22.05
C PRO A 220 -38.04 -28.58 21.47
N VAL A 221 -37.19 -28.23 20.51
CA VAL A 221 -37.41 -27.16 19.53
C VAL A 221 -37.49 -27.79 18.13
N ALA A 222 -38.34 -27.24 17.27
CA ALA A 222 -38.74 -27.78 15.97
C ALA A 222 -37.57 -28.05 14.99
N PRO A 223 -37.70 -29.00 14.05
CA PRO A 223 -36.55 -29.52 13.30
C PRO A 223 -36.16 -28.60 12.13
N LEU A 224 -35.02 -27.91 12.27
CA LEU A 224 -34.17 -27.56 11.13
C LEU A 224 -33.52 -28.85 10.61
N ARG A 225 -33.28 -28.94 9.29
CA ARG A 225 -32.62 -30.08 8.65
C ARG A 225 -31.23 -30.27 9.28
N ARG A 226 -31.09 -31.29 10.14
CA ARG A 226 -29.81 -31.64 10.76
C ARG A 226 -28.79 -32.06 9.70
N VAL A 227 -27.56 -31.56 9.82
CA VAL A 227 -26.38 -32.10 9.15
C VAL A 227 -26.13 -33.51 9.68
N GLY A 228 -26.77 -34.50 9.07
CA GLY A 228 -26.65 -35.90 9.46
C GLY A 228 -25.45 -36.58 8.83
N ALA A 229 -24.59 -37.21 9.64
CA ALA A 229 -23.68 -38.36 9.44
C ALA A 229 -22.87 -38.52 8.13
N ASN A 230 -22.96 -37.63 7.15
CA ASN A 230 -22.31 -37.74 5.85
C ASN A 230 -21.48 -36.50 5.55
N TRP A 231 -20.80 -35.98 6.58
CA TRP A 231 -20.11 -34.70 6.55
C TRP A 231 -19.06 -34.61 5.42
N LYS A 232 -18.38 -35.72 5.06
CA LYS A 232 -17.44 -35.77 3.92
C LYS A 232 -18.12 -35.45 2.58
N ASN A 233 -19.33 -35.99 2.37
CA ASN A 233 -20.14 -35.67 1.19
C ASN A 233 -20.74 -34.28 1.32
N CYS A 234 -21.08 -33.83 2.53
CA CYS A 234 -21.56 -32.47 2.76
C CYS A 234 -20.46 -31.44 2.53
N VAL A 235 -19.19 -31.63 2.93
CA VAL A 235 -18.13 -30.66 2.68
C VAL A 235 -17.64 -30.71 1.25
N GLN A 236 -17.50 -31.88 0.62
CA GLN A 236 -17.27 -31.91 -0.84
C GLN A 236 -18.42 -31.23 -1.62
N ARG A 237 -19.64 -31.36 -1.11
CA ARG A 237 -20.82 -30.68 -1.67
C ARG A 237 -20.84 -29.19 -1.32
N TRP A 238 -20.53 -28.77 -0.10
CA TRP A 238 -20.47 -27.38 0.36
C TRP A 238 -19.35 -26.63 -0.32
N THR A 239 -18.20 -27.26 -0.56
CA THR A 239 -17.09 -26.65 -1.31
C THR A 239 -17.41 -26.56 -2.79
N SER A 240 -18.11 -27.55 -3.37
CA SER A 240 -18.60 -27.45 -4.75
C SER A 240 -19.75 -26.45 -4.94
N GLU A 241 -20.66 -26.34 -3.96
CA GLU A 241 -21.83 -25.45 -4.02
C GLU A 241 -21.46 -24.03 -3.60
N ALA A 242 -20.50 -23.83 -2.68
CA ALA A 242 -19.96 -22.50 -2.34
C ALA A 242 -19.21 -21.86 -3.50
N VAL A 243 -18.46 -22.64 -4.26
CA VAL A 243 -17.85 -22.15 -5.51
C VAL A 243 -18.94 -21.73 -6.51
N HIS A 244 -19.98 -22.55 -6.71
CA HIS A 244 -21.10 -22.21 -7.58
C HIS A 244 -21.96 -21.03 -7.10
N ALA A 245 -22.02 -20.79 -5.79
CA ALA A 245 -22.84 -19.74 -5.19
C ALA A 245 -22.11 -18.41 -5.00
N VAL A 246 -20.81 -18.42 -4.75
CA VAL A 246 -19.97 -17.21 -4.84
C VAL A 246 -20.04 -16.65 -6.27
N GLU A 247 -20.13 -17.51 -7.29
CA GLU A 247 -20.34 -17.08 -8.68
C GLU A 247 -21.79 -16.68 -9.02
N SER A 248 -22.81 -17.24 -8.35
CA SER A 248 -24.21 -16.85 -8.59
C SER A 248 -24.65 -15.61 -7.78
N ALA A 249 -24.01 -15.32 -6.65
CA ALA A 249 -24.20 -14.10 -5.86
C ALA A 249 -23.60 -12.84 -6.51
N ALA A 250 -22.79 -12.99 -7.56
CA ALA A 250 -22.44 -11.90 -8.47
C ALA A 250 -23.66 -11.41 -9.31
N GLY A 251 -24.83 -12.03 -9.14
CA GLY A 251 -26.10 -11.60 -9.73
C GLY A 251 -27.22 -11.49 -8.69
N GLN A 252 -27.70 -10.26 -8.48
CA GLN A 252 -29.08 -9.95 -8.04
C GLN A 252 -29.55 -10.45 -6.65
N LEU A 253 -29.79 -9.54 -5.69
CA LEU A 253 -31.14 -9.02 -5.35
C LEU A 253 -31.21 -8.29 -4.00
N VAL A 254 -31.99 -7.21 -4.01
CA VAL A 254 -32.58 -6.49 -2.88
C VAL A 254 -33.47 -7.42 -2.06
N PHE A 255 -33.39 -7.38 -0.72
CA PHE A 255 -34.39 -8.01 0.14
C PHE A 255 -34.92 -7.10 1.25
N GLY A 256 -36.24 -7.21 1.42
CA GLY A 256 -37.06 -6.46 2.34
C GLY A 256 -37.01 -6.96 3.78
N SER A 257 -37.46 -6.06 4.64
CA SER A 257 -37.50 -6.06 6.10
C SER A 257 -38.63 -6.89 6.71
N ALA A 258 -38.36 -7.55 7.85
CA ALA A 258 -39.25 -7.72 9.03
C ALA A 258 -38.49 -8.42 10.21
N PRO A 259 -39.01 -8.49 11.44
CA PRO A 259 -38.40 -7.79 12.59
C PRO A 259 -37.89 -8.70 13.71
N LEU A 260 -36.96 -8.17 14.51
CA LEU A 260 -36.48 -8.75 15.76
C LEU A 260 -37.48 -8.47 16.90
N ASP A 261 -37.87 -9.54 17.60
CA ASP A 261 -38.70 -9.51 18.80
C ASP A 261 -37.79 -9.34 20.03
N SER A 262 -38.06 -8.30 20.82
CA SER A 262 -37.31 -7.93 22.03
C SER A 262 -38.16 -8.22 23.27
N GLY A 263 -37.65 -9.03 24.19
CA GLY A 263 -38.25 -9.29 25.50
C GLY A 263 -37.28 -9.03 26.65
N PRO A 264 -37.61 -8.19 27.65
CA PRO A 264 -36.68 -7.72 28.68
C PRO A 264 -36.77 -8.50 30.00
N GLN A 265 -35.63 -8.73 30.64
CA GLN A 265 -35.51 -9.04 32.08
C GLN A 265 -34.14 -8.49 32.52
N GLY A 266 -33.93 -7.74 33.58
CA GLY A 266 -34.72 -7.30 34.72
C GLY A 266 -33.67 -6.79 35.72
N ALA A 267 -33.76 -5.52 36.10
CA ALA A 267 -32.77 -4.85 36.95
C ALA A 267 -32.65 -5.47 38.34
N GLY A 268 -31.44 -5.49 38.88
CA GLY A 268 -31.15 -5.85 40.26
C GLY A 268 -29.78 -5.32 40.69
N ASP A 269 -29.77 -4.11 41.24
CA ASP A 269 -28.68 -3.54 42.02
C ASP A 269 -28.25 -4.50 43.13
N ARG A 270 -26.93 -4.73 43.30
CA ARG A 270 -26.24 -4.80 44.61
C ARG A 270 -24.76 -4.43 44.48
N ASP A 271 -24.37 -3.50 45.34
CA ASP A 271 -23.00 -3.06 45.62
C ASP A 271 -22.15 -4.12 46.34
N HIS A 272 -20.82 -3.97 46.14
CA HIS A 272 -19.70 -4.39 46.99
C HIS A 272 -19.43 -5.89 47.20
N GLU A 273 -18.26 -6.39 46.76
CA GLU A 273 -17.00 -6.39 47.53
C GLU A 273 -15.83 -6.87 46.66
N ALA A 274 -14.65 -6.33 46.95
CA ALA A 274 -13.39 -6.67 46.31
C ALA A 274 -12.94 -8.08 46.74
N ASP A 275 -12.68 -8.97 45.79
CA ASP A 275 -11.89 -10.17 46.04
C ASP A 275 -10.62 -10.14 45.17
N ALA A 276 -9.50 -10.34 45.85
CA ALA A 276 -8.16 -10.09 45.36
C ALA A 276 -7.66 -11.31 44.57
N SER A 277 -7.42 -11.14 43.27
CA SER A 277 -6.75 -12.14 42.45
C SER A 277 -5.21 -12.07 42.65
N PRO A 278 -4.50 -13.21 42.77
CA PRO A 278 -3.11 -13.25 43.20
C PRO A 278 -2.12 -13.16 42.02
N HIS A 279 -2.07 -12.02 41.33
CA HIS A 279 -0.94 -11.64 40.49
C HIS A 279 -0.70 -10.14 40.68
N GLY A 280 0.54 -9.74 41.01
CA GLY A 280 0.87 -8.36 41.38
C GLY A 280 0.42 -7.37 40.31
N ARG A 281 -0.22 -6.27 40.74
CA ARG A 281 -0.48 -5.13 39.85
C ARG A 281 0.83 -4.74 39.18
N VAL A 282 0.92 -4.91 37.87
CA VAL A 282 1.92 -4.20 37.08
C VAL A 282 1.61 -2.73 37.29
N ASP A 283 2.56 -1.99 37.86
CA ASP A 283 2.46 -0.53 37.92
C ASP A 283 2.61 -0.05 36.48
N ILE A 284 1.67 0.73 35.96
CA ILE A 284 1.63 1.17 34.56
C ILE A 284 1.87 2.67 34.53
N ALA A 285 2.84 3.11 33.73
CA ALA A 285 3.16 4.53 33.56
C ALA A 285 1.98 5.33 32.99
N ASP A 286 1.88 6.62 33.33
CA ASP A 286 0.85 7.52 32.80
C ASP A 286 0.99 7.67 31.26
N PRO A 287 -0.07 7.42 30.47
CA PRO A 287 0.00 7.50 29.00
C PRO A 287 0.29 8.92 28.48
N ARG A 288 0.08 9.97 29.28
CA ARG A 288 0.41 11.34 28.86
C ARG A 288 1.92 11.56 28.82
N GLU A 289 2.68 10.84 29.64
CA GLU A 289 4.14 10.95 29.71
C GLU A 289 4.77 10.38 28.43
N GLY A 290 4.46 9.14 28.08
CA GLY A 290 4.93 8.54 26.83
C GLY A 290 4.56 9.37 25.59
N LEU A 291 3.35 9.93 25.56
CA LEU A 291 2.91 10.81 24.47
C LEU A 291 3.77 12.08 24.37
N LEU A 292 4.06 12.77 25.47
CA LEU A 292 4.92 13.98 25.42
C LEU A 292 6.33 13.65 24.95
N THR A 293 6.89 12.51 25.38
CA THR A 293 8.21 12.07 24.95
C THR A 293 8.21 11.76 23.46
N PHE A 294 7.20 11.07 22.95
CA PHE A 294 7.06 10.86 21.50
C PHE A 294 6.91 12.18 20.73
N LEU A 295 6.09 13.11 21.23
CA LEU A 295 5.92 14.43 20.61
C LEU A 295 7.24 15.21 20.53
N ALA A 296 8.13 15.07 21.52
CA ALA A 296 9.48 15.64 21.49
C ALA A 296 10.39 14.95 20.47
N ILE A 297 10.35 13.61 20.38
CA ILE A 297 11.12 12.82 19.41
C ILE A 297 10.74 13.21 17.98
N GLN A 298 9.45 13.32 17.70
CA GLN A 298 8.96 13.63 16.36
C GLN A 298 9.00 15.11 16.01
N ALA A 299 9.10 16.03 17.00
CA ALA A 299 8.96 17.46 16.78
C ALA A 299 9.86 17.97 15.64
N THR A 300 9.23 18.22 14.50
CA THR A 300 9.84 18.90 13.36
C THR A 300 9.68 20.42 13.52
N ASN A 301 8.73 20.86 14.34
CA ASN A 301 8.49 22.24 14.71
C ASN A 301 9.38 22.65 15.90
N LEU A 302 10.33 23.56 15.66
CA LEU A 302 11.21 24.08 16.71
C LEU A 302 10.46 24.77 17.84
N GLU A 303 9.31 25.41 17.60
CA GLU A 303 8.51 26.04 18.65
C GLU A 303 7.84 25.01 19.55
N LEU A 304 7.36 23.90 18.97
CA LEU A 304 6.82 22.77 19.75
C LEU A 304 7.93 22.15 20.61
N LEU A 305 9.09 21.87 20.00
CA LEU A 305 10.24 21.33 20.73
C LEU A 305 10.67 22.28 21.85
N GLN A 306 10.85 23.56 21.54
CA GLN A 306 11.20 24.58 22.53
C GLN A 306 10.15 24.70 23.63
N ARG A 307 8.85 24.59 23.33
CA ARG A 307 7.79 24.63 24.34
C ARG A 307 7.82 23.39 25.23
N ILE A 308 8.01 22.20 24.66
CA ILE A 308 8.15 20.96 25.42
C ILE A 308 9.40 21.01 26.32
N GLU A 309 10.51 21.57 25.83
CA GLU A 309 11.76 21.69 26.57
C GLU A 309 11.76 22.84 27.61
N SER A 310 11.01 23.92 27.37
CA SER A 310 11.02 25.12 28.23
C SER A 310 9.93 25.13 29.30
N VAL A 311 8.84 24.38 29.11
CA VAL A 311 7.74 24.29 30.08
C VAL A 311 7.95 23.06 30.97
N PRO A 312 7.85 23.18 32.31
CA PRO A 312 7.92 22.01 33.18
C PRO A 312 6.90 20.95 32.76
N ARG A 313 7.37 19.72 32.53
CA ARG A 313 6.58 18.62 31.97
C ARG A 313 5.23 18.40 32.68
N ARG A 314 5.22 18.49 34.02
CA ARG A 314 4.00 18.42 34.84
C ARG A 314 2.91 19.42 34.42
N GLN A 315 3.31 20.63 34.03
CA GLN A 315 2.37 21.67 33.58
C GLN A 315 1.73 21.33 32.21
N LEU A 316 2.44 20.60 31.35
CA LEU A 316 1.88 20.10 30.08
C LEU A 316 0.96 18.91 30.33
N ILE A 317 1.33 18.01 31.25
CA ILE A 317 0.50 16.89 31.70
C ILE A 317 -0.83 17.38 32.29
N ASP A 318 -0.80 18.43 33.12
CA ASP A 318 -1.99 19.02 33.74
C ASP A 318 -2.95 19.68 32.73
N GLN A 319 -2.46 20.03 31.53
CA GLN A 319 -3.32 20.54 30.44
C GLN A 319 -4.03 19.41 29.69
N MET A 320 -3.42 18.24 29.62
CA MET A 320 -3.97 17.06 28.94
C MET A 320 -5.00 16.34 29.80
N ARG A 321 -6.11 15.95 29.17
CA ARG A 321 -7.22 15.24 29.82
C ARG A 321 -7.31 13.81 29.31
N VAL A 322 -7.20 12.83 30.21
CA VAL A 322 -7.39 11.41 29.89
C VAL A 322 -8.85 11.02 30.14
N VAL A 323 -9.51 10.48 29.12
CA VAL A 323 -10.91 10.04 29.15
C VAL A 323 -10.98 8.54 28.84
N PRO A 324 -11.53 7.69 29.72
CA PRO A 324 -11.71 6.27 29.42
C PRO A 324 -12.72 6.06 28.27
N VAL A 325 -12.40 5.21 27.30
CA VAL A 325 -13.24 4.96 26.10
C VAL A 325 -14.62 4.40 26.46
N ALA A 326 -14.73 3.60 27.52
CA ALA A 326 -15.99 3.05 28.02
C ALA A 326 -17.04 4.11 28.42
N ARG A 327 -16.65 5.38 28.63
CA ARG A 327 -17.60 6.49 28.92
C ARG A 327 -18.14 7.20 27.66
N ILE A 328 -17.61 6.91 26.47
CA ILE A 328 -18.02 7.51 25.19
C ILE A 328 -18.97 6.57 24.40
N ALA A 329 -18.89 5.26 24.66
CA ALA A 329 -19.69 4.23 24.00
C ALA A 329 -21.21 4.28 24.31
N ALA A 330 -21.68 5.16 25.20
CA ALA A 330 -23.12 5.37 25.41
C ALA A 330 -23.83 6.13 24.27
N THR A 331 -23.08 6.59 23.26
CA THR A 331 -23.59 7.40 22.13
C THR A 331 -23.28 6.85 20.74
N VAL A 332 -22.61 5.69 20.62
CA VAL A 332 -22.25 5.07 19.32
C VAL A 332 -22.55 3.58 19.39
N SER A 333 -23.12 2.99 18.33
CA SER A 333 -23.56 1.59 18.30
C SER A 333 -22.44 0.61 18.66
N ALA A 334 -22.71 -0.25 19.64
CA ALA A 334 -21.76 -1.08 20.37
C ALA A 334 -21.17 -2.29 19.60
N GLU A 335 -21.10 -2.25 18.27
CA GLU A 335 -20.62 -3.39 17.46
C GLU A 335 -19.21 -3.20 16.88
N SER A 336 -18.61 -2.00 16.93
CA SER A 336 -17.28 -1.74 16.34
C SER A 336 -16.16 -1.38 17.32
N LEU A 337 -16.43 -1.35 18.63
CA LEU A 337 -15.43 -1.09 19.66
C LEU A 337 -15.56 -2.15 20.76
N HIS A 338 -14.75 -3.21 20.68
CA HIS A 338 -14.45 -4.01 21.85
C HIS A 338 -13.59 -3.15 22.78
N ALA A 339 -14.24 -2.35 23.63
CA ALA A 339 -13.58 -1.55 24.65
C ALA A 339 -13.00 -2.50 25.71
N ASP A 340 -11.75 -2.93 25.51
CA ASP A 340 -10.95 -3.52 26.57
C ASP A 340 -10.73 -2.43 27.65
N SER A 341 -10.69 -2.79 28.93
CA SER A 341 -10.68 -1.84 30.08
C SER A 341 -9.45 -0.92 30.19
N HIS A 342 -8.63 -0.87 29.13
CA HIS A 342 -7.32 -0.24 29.07
C HIS A 342 -7.17 0.80 27.95
N ASP A 343 -8.26 1.14 27.23
CA ASP A 343 -8.27 2.16 26.20
C ASP A 343 -8.65 3.55 26.72
N PHE A 344 -7.86 4.55 26.35
CA PHE A 344 -8.02 5.95 26.75
C PHE A 344 -7.97 6.88 25.54
N VAL A 345 -8.64 8.02 25.66
CA VAL A 345 -8.48 9.17 24.75
C VAL A 345 -7.80 10.30 25.52
N ILE A 346 -6.76 10.88 24.93
CA ILE A 346 -6.05 12.03 25.46
C ILE A 346 -6.46 13.26 24.66
N GLU A 347 -7.13 14.19 25.35
CA GLU A 347 -7.55 15.48 24.79
C GLU A 347 -6.64 16.61 25.26
N ASN A 348 -6.75 17.78 24.61
CA ASN A 348 -5.94 18.97 24.87
C ASN A 348 -4.43 18.69 24.76
N VAL A 349 -4.06 17.81 23.84
CA VAL A 349 -2.68 17.55 23.46
C VAL A 349 -2.10 18.85 22.87
N PRO A 350 -0.82 19.20 23.14
CA PRO A 350 -0.21 20.42 22.60
C PRO A 350 -0.41 20.58 21.07
N GLU A 351 -0.49 21.84 20.61
CA GLU A 351 -0.97 22.33 19.28
C GLU A 351 -0.52 21.63 17.99
N ALA A 352 0.38 20.64 18.04
CA ALA A 352 0.83 19.89 16.88
C ALA A 352 -0.08 18.72 16.48
N VAL A 353 -1.07 18.36 17.31
CA VAL A 353 -2.02 17.28 17.04
C VAL A 353 -3.41 17.86 16.84
N GLU A 354 -4.02 17.59 15.68
CA GLU A 354 -5.28 18.22 15.27
C GLU A 354 -6.52 17.50 15.85
N GLU A 355 -6.35 16.26 16.33
CA GLU A 355 -7.41 15.41 16.88
C GLU A 355 -7.01 14.83 18.26
N PRO A 356 -7.98 14.42 19.10
CA PRO A 356 -7.69 13.66 20.31
C PRO A 356 -6.92 12.36 20.00
N VAL A 357 -5.98 12.00 20.88
CA VAL A 357 -5.08 10.84 20.67
C VAL A 357 -5.61 9.62 21.40
N THR A 358 -5.81 8.51 20.69
CA THR A 358 -6.11 7.21 21.32
C THR A 358 -4.84 6.63 21.93
N ALA A 359 -4.92 6.13 23.16
CA ALA A 359 -3.86 5.42 23.88
C ALA A 359 -4.37 4.04 24.32
N THR A 360 -3.74 2.97 23.82
CA THR A 360 -4.11 1.58 24.09
C THR A 360 -2.92 0.82 24.66
N LEU A 361 -3.14 0.03 25.70
CA LEU A 361 -2.07 -0.79 26.28
C LEU A 361 -1.74 -1.99 25.37
N SER A 362 -0.46 -2.25 25.14
CA SER A 362 0.01 -3.34 24.29
C SER A 362 1.40 -3.82 24.70
N TYR A 363 1.82 -4.99 24.22
CA TYR A 363 3.19 -5.46 24.29
C TYR A 363 3.91 -5.34 22.94
N VAL A 364 5.23 -5.14 22.97
CA VAL A 364 6.13 -5.24 21.82
C VAL A 364 7.32 -6.15 22.18
N HIS A 365 7.72 -7.07 21.30
CA HIS A 365 8.87 -7.96 21.53
C HIS A 365 9.95 -7.88 20.45
N ASP A 366 11.17 -8.31 20.78
CA ASP A 366 12.34 -8.39 19.88
C ASP A 366 12.86 -9.84 19.72
N ASP A 367 11.91 -10.79 19.75
CA ASP A 367 12.09 -12.26 19.91
C ASP A 367 12.60 -12.72 21.28
N HIS A 368 13.44 -11.93 21.96
CA HIS A 368 14.09 -12.36 23.21
C HIS A 368 13.38 -11.76 24.43
N ASN A 369 13.06 -10.48 24.34
CA ASN A 369 12.44 -9.69 25.38
C ASN A 369 11.08 -9.19 24.90
N ILE A 370 10.19 -8.96 25.86
CA ILE A 370 8.88 -8.34 25.65
C ILE A 370 8.75 -7.17 26.62
N LYS A 371 8.26 -6.03 26.14
CA LYS A 371 8.09 -4.80 26.92
C LYS A 371 6.65 -4.32 26.84
N LEU A 372 6.12 -3.85 27.97
CA LEU A 372 4.80 -3.21 28.02
C LEU A 372 4.89 -1.83 27.38
N ALA A 373 3.87 -1.45 26.62
CA ALA A 373 3.86 -0.23 25.83
C ALA A 373 2.48 0.42 25.78
N TRP A 374 2.47 1.74 25.66
CA TRP A 374 1.33 2.51 25.19
C TRP A 374 1.41 2.67 23.68
N LYS A 375 0.39 2.18 22.97
CA LYS A 375 0.14 2.42 21.56
C LYS A 375 -0.64 3.72 21.41
N TYR A 376 -0.12 4.68 20.65
CA TYR A 376 -0.76 5.93 20.30
C TYR A 376 -1.11 5.98 18.81
N VAL A 377 -2.25 6.56 18.46
CA VAL A 377 -2.57 6.96 17.08
C VAL A 377 -2.62 8.48 17.02
N LEU A 378 -1.69 9.09 16.27
CA LEU A 378 -1.51 10.53 16.21
C LEU A 378 -1.74 11.04 14.79
N LYS A 379 -2.56 12.08 14.65
CA LYS A 379 -2.69 12.85 13.41
C LYS A 379 -2.20 14.27 13.63
N THR A 380 -1.08 14.57 13.00
CA THR A 380 -0.46 15.90 12.96
C THR A 380 -0.84 16.59 11.66
N HIS A 381 -0.55 17.89 11.54
CA HIS A 381 -0.83 18.67 10.35
C HIS A 381 -0.28 18.06 9.05
N ASP A 382 0.94 17.52 9.10
CA ASP A 382 1.63 17.00 7.92
C ASP A 382 1.84 15.48 7.94
N ASN A 383 1.54 14.78 9.05
CA ASN A 383 1.78 13.34 9.17
C ASN A 383 0.78 12.57 10.06
N MET A 384 0.68 11.25 9.89
CA MET A 384 -0.06 10.33 10.75
C MET A 384 0.83 9.19 11.23
N TYR A 385 0.84 8.94 12.55
CA TYR A 385 1.69 7.96 13.20
C TYR A 385 0.89 6.97 14.05
N GLU A 386 1.38 5.75 14.11
CA GLU A 386 1.12 4.80 15.19
C GLU A 386 2.42 4.59 15.99
N ALA A 387 2.44 4.95 17.28
CA ALA A 387 3.67 4.95 18.07
C ALA A 387 3.52 4.11 19.34
N TYR A 388 4.55 3.33 19.68
CA TYR A 388 4.58 2.43 20.83
C TYR A 388 5.68 2.87 21.78
N MET A 389 5.29 3.44 22.91
CA MET A 389 6.23 3.93 23.93
C MET A 389 6.19 3.01 25.15
N THR A 390 7.33 2.74 25.77
CA THR A 390 7.41 1.93 27.01
C THR A 390 6.44 2.42 28.09
N ALA A 391 5.80 1.49 28.81
CA ALA A 391 4.74 1.77 29.78
C ALA A 391 4.94 1.14 31.16
N ASP A 392 6.11 0.58 31.44
CA ASP A 392 6.44 0.03 32.77
C ASP A 392 6.43 1.14 33.84
N GLY A 393 5.80 0.87 34.99
CA GLY A 393 5.58 1.89 36.03
C GLY A 393 6.83 2.29 36.83
N ASP A 394 7.96 1.61 36.63
CA ASP A 394 9.27 1.98 37.19
C ASP A 394 10.07 2.93 36.28
N ILE A 395 9.54 3.28 35.11
CA ILE A 395 10.16 4.25 34.20
C ILE A 395 10.11 5.65 34.81
N THR A 396 11.24 6.35 34.76
CA THR A 396 11.31 7.76 35.17
C THR A 396 10.66 8.63 34.08
N PRO A 397 9.72 9.54 34.41
CA PRO A 397 9.07 10.38 33.41
C PRO A 397 10.06 11.15 32.54
N GLY A 398 9.94 10.98 31.21
CA GLY A 398 10.87 11.53 30.22
C GLY A 398 11.93 10.55 29.70
N ASP A 399 12.12 9.41 30.36
CA ASP A 399 13.02 8.32 29.92
C ASP A 399 12.27 7.24 29.10
N GLU A 400 11.03 7.50 28.66
CA GLU A 400 10.27 6.54 27.86
C GLU A 400 10.95 6.28 26.51
N GLU A 401 11.03 5.01 26.10
CA GLU A 401 11.65 4.60 24.85
C GLU A 401 10.59 4.32 23.77
N ALA A 402 10.85 4.76 22.54
CA ALA A 402 10.07 4.36 21.36
C ALA A 402 10.46 2.94 20.92
N LEU A 403 9.56 1.98 21.11
CA LEU A 403 9.78 0.55 20.81
C LEU A 403 9.44 0.21 19.36
N LEU A 404 8.38 0.81 18.84
CA LEU A 404 7.87 0.64 17.49
C LEU A 404 7.18 1.94 17.08
N VAL A 405 7.39 2.38 15.85
CA VAL A 405 6.71 3.52 15.23
C VAL A 405 6.37 3.10 13.81
N VAL A 406 5.10 3.19 13.47
CA VAL A 406 4.60 3.11 12.11
C VAL A 406 4.25 4.52 11.66
N ASP A 407 4.95 4.98 10.65
CA ASP A 407 4.64 6.20 9.90
C ASP A 407 3.72 5.79 8.75
N TRP A 408 2.46 6.22 8.82
CA TRP A 408 1.48 5.86 7.81
C TRP A 408 1.66 6.65 6.53
N VAL A 409 2.29 7.84 6.58
CA VAL A 409 2.63 8.61 5.38
C VAL A 409 3.88 8.03 4.76
N ARG A 410 3.72 7.35 3.63
CA ARG A 410 4.85 6.84 2.87
C ARG A 410 5.39 7.92 1.96
N ASP A 411 6.55 8.43 2.37
CA ASP A 411 7.28 9.46 1.66
C ASP A 411 8.72 9.54 2.22
N PHE A 412 9.73 9.80 1.39
CA PHE A 412 11.09 10.06 1.88
C PHE A 412 11.72 11.30 1.25
N ARG A 413 12.27 12.17 2.12
CA ARG A 413 13.43 13.00 1.81
C ARG A 413 14.70 12.30 2.29
N PRO A 414 15.83 12.38 1.56
CA PRO A 414 17.15 12.02 2.07
C PRO A 414 17.46 12.78 3.37
N THR A 415 17.31 12.13 4.52
CA THR A 415 18.05 12.56 5.71
C THR A 415 19.52 12.41 5.35
N GLY A 416 20.31 13.48 5.46
CA GLY A 416 21.65 13.68 4.90
C GLY A 416 22.79 12.71 5.30
N GLY A 417 22.52 11.42 5.52
CA GLY A 417 23.50 10.35 5.53
C GLY A 417 23.71 9.66 4.17
N GLU A 418 22.86 9.92 3.16
CA GLU A 418 22.86 9.16 1.89
C GLU A 418 23.69 9.79 0.76
N LEU A 419 24.15 11.03 0.93
CA LEU A 419 25.20 11.61 0.11
C LEU A 419 26.36 11.94 1.05
N GLY A 420 27.33 11.03 1.17
CA GLY A 420 28.56 11.30 1.91
C GLY A 420 29.31 12.47 1.26
N ILE A 421 29.03 13.71 1.69
CA ILE A 421 29.84 14.89 1.39
C ILE A 421 29.84 15.84 2.61
N GLU A 422 30.87 15.68 3.45
CA GLU A 422 31.51 16.80 4.13
C GLU A 422 32.17 17.69 3.06
N ALA A 423 31.58 18.85 2.73
CA ALA A 423 32.31 19.94 2.05
C ALA A 423 31.59 21.31 2.19
N MET A 424 31.97 22.05 3.24
CA MET A 424 32.21 23.51 3.34
C MET A 424 31.40 24.45 2.40
N ALA A 425 30.48 25.27 2.90
CA ALA A 425 30.72 26.55 3.60
C ALA A 425 31.58 27.57 2.80
N SER A 426 30.93 28.55 2.15
CA SER A 426 31.39 29.95 2.02
C SER A 426 30.44 30.80 1.18
N PHE A 427 30.43 32.11 1.49
CA PHE A 427 29.80 33.26 0.82
C PHE A 427 28.45 33.73 1.37
N GLY A 428 28.52 34.85 2.09
CA GLY A 428 27.38 35.60 2.61
C GLY A 428 27.00 36.82 1.76
N GLY A 429 25.96 37.53 2.24
CA GLY A 429 25.73 38.94 1.95
C GLY A 429 24.41 39.31 1.24
N ALA A 430 23.60 40.09 1.96
CA ALA A 430 22.72 41.19 1.50
C ALA A 430 21.23 40.94 1.13
N ARG A 431 20.38 41.27 2.13
CA ARG A 431 19.26 42.25 2.21
C ARG A 431 18.42 42.67 0.97
N THR A 432 17.12 42.82 1.29
CA THR A 432 16.03 43.69 0.77
C THR A 432 15.31 43.32 -0.53
N LEU A 433 14.02 42.96 -0.42
CA LEU A 433 12.86 43.67 -0.98
C LEU A 433 11.54 42.91 -0.70
N LEU A 434 10.66 43.51 0.12
CA LEU A 434 9.28 43.11 0.37
C LEU A 434 8.36 44.20 -0.21
N ARG A 435 7.46 43.84 -1.14
CA ARG A 435 6.13 44.46 -1.31
C ARG A 435 5.32 43.78 -2.42
N ASP A 436 4.09 43.42 -2.06
CA ASP A 436 2.87 43.26 -2.87
C ASP A 436 2.23 41.87 -2.78
N LEU A 437 1.49 41.67 -1.67
CA LEU A 437 0.45 40.66 -1.49
C LEU A 437 -0.84 41.42 -1.15
N ASP A 438 -1.62 41.81 -2.17
CA ASP A 438 -2.98 42.31 -1.96
C ASP A 438 -3.91 42.10 -3.17
N SER A 439 -3.89 40.92 -3.78
CA SER A 439 -4.85 40.60 -4.85
C SER A 439 -5.19 39.11 -4.90
N ARG A 440 -5.77 38.56 -3.82
CA ARG A 440 -6.31 37.19 -3.80
C ARG A 440 -7.81 37.12 -4.12
N ASP A 441 -8.56 38.22 -4.05
CA ASP A 441 -9.99 38.23 -4.40
C ASP A 441 -10.27 38.30 -5.92
N HIS A 442 -9.25 38.61 -6.74
CA HIS A 442 -9.44 38.82 -8.18
C HIS A 442 -9.07 37.63 -9.07
N LEU A 443 -8.36 36.61 -8.56
CA LEU A 443 -7.95 35.45 -9.37
C LEU A 443 -9.00 34.33 -9.36
N ALA A 444 -9.77 34.17 -8.28
CA ALA A 444 -10.89 33.23 -8.24
C ALA A 444 -12.08 33.67 -9.13
N SER A 445 -12.18 34.97 -9.44
CA SER A 445 -13.24 35.56 -10.27
C SER A 445 -12.96 35.51 -11.78
N ALA A 446 -11.74 35.19 -12.22
CA ALA A 446 -11.36 35.28 -13.63
C ALA A 446 -11.74 34.04 -14.47
N ASN A 447 -12.27 32.98 -13.85
CA ASN A 447 -12.64 31.73 -14.50
C ASN A 447 -14.10 31.66 -14.98
N ALA A 448 -14.87 32.74 -14.85
CA ALA A 448 -16.16 32.85 -15.53
C ALA A 448 -15.93 33.27 -16.99
N MET A 449 -15.88 32.30 -17.92
CA MET A 449 -16.07 32.61 -19.34
C MET A 449 -17.40 33.36 -19.54
N PRO A 450 -17.48 34.36 -20.43
CA PRO A 450 -18.70 35.13 -20.62
C PRO A 450 -19.79 34.24 -21.21
N ALA A 451 -20.89 34.11 -20.48
CA ALA A 451 -22.09 33.42 -20.92
C ALA A 451 -22.58 34.00 -22.25
N SER A 452 -22.55 33.20 -23.31
CA SER A 452 -23.35 33.48 -24.51
C SER A 452 -24.82 33.23 -24.17
N SER A 453 -25.52 34.33 -23.89
CA SER A 453 -26.98 34.52 -23.89
C SER A 453 -27.88 33.43 -23.26
N SER A 454 -28.44 33.82 -22.11
CA SER A 454 -29.68 33.37 -21.47
C SER A 454 -29.74 31.98 -20.82
N SER A 455 -29.35 31.92 -19.54
CA SER A 455 -30.15 31.28 -18.49
C SER A 455 -29.70 31.82 -17.12
N ARG A 456 -30.61 31.82 -16.14
CA ARG A 456 -30.46 32.44 -14.81
C ARG A 456 -29.24 31.91 -14.07
N ALA A 457 -28.52 32.81 -13.38
CA ALA A 457 -27.48 32.49 -12.42
C ALA A 457 -28.00 31.52 -11.35
N SER A 458 -27.63 30.25 -11.49
CA SER A 458 -27.76 29.21 -10.47
C SER A 458 -26.51 29.29 -9.60
N SER A 459 -26.65 29.52 -8.29
CA SER A 459 -25.58 29.20 -7.34
C SER A 459 -25.26 27.72 -7.51
N HIS A 460 -24.04 27.38 -7.96
CA HIS A 460 -23.68 25.98 -8.22
C HIS A 460 -23.89 25.15 -6.96
N ARG A 461 -24.78 24.17 -7.05
CA ARG A 461 -25.15 23.29 -5.95
C ARG A 461 -24.03 22.27 -5.77
N ALA A 462 -23.49 22.13 -4.57
CA ALA A 462 -22.43 21.14 -4.29
C ALA A 462 -22.99 19.70 -4.23
N SER A 463 -24.15 19.53 -3.59
CA SER A 463 -24.82 18.23 -3.44
C SER A 463 -26.34 18.33 -3.33
N THR A 464 -27.01 17.20 -3.47
CA THR A 464 -28.45 17.05 -3.25
C THR A 464 -28.78 15.71 -2.62
N THR A 465 -29.81 15.73 -1.78
CA THR A 465 -30.43 14.53 -1.21
C THR A 465 -31.91 14.39 -1.60
N ASP A 466 -32.44 15.31 -2.41
CA ASP A 466 -33.79 15.18 -2.97
C ASP A 466 -33.86 13.94 -3.87
N ALA A 467 -34.60 12.92 -3.45
CA ALA A 467 -34.62 11.62 -4.12
C ALA A 467 -34.97 11.68 -5.63
N LYS A 468 -35.84 12.62 -6.04
CA LYS A 468 -36.19 12.79 -7.46
C LYS A 468 -35.03 13.38 -8.25
N LEU A 469 -34.35 14.38 -7.68
CA LEU A 469 -33.18 14.95 -8.30
C LEU A 469 -32.00 13.97 -8.30
N VAL A 470 -31.76 13.23 -7.21
CA VAL A 470 -30.74 12.17 -7.15
C VAL A 470 -30.96 11.16 -8.28
N ALA A 471 -32.15 10.58 -8.38
CA ALA A 471 -32.48 9.62 -9.44
C ALA A 471 -32.34 10.21 -10.85
N LYS A 472 -32.68 11.50 -11.03
CA LYS A 472 -32.47 12.21 -12.30
C LYS A 472 -30.98 12.35 -12.62
N MET A 473 -30.18 12.77 -11.65
CA MET A 473 -28.76 13.04 -11.85
C MET A 473 -27.94 11.76 -12.04
N GLN A 474 -28.29 10.66 -11.37
CA GLN A 474 -27.69 9.34 -11.59
C GLN A 474 -27.92 8.78 -12.99
N ALA A 475 -28.92 9.28 -13.72
CA ALA A 475 -29.18 8.91 -15.11
C ALA A 475 -28.37 9.73 -16.12
N ILE A 476 -27.59 10.73 -15.66
CA ILE A 476 -26.73 11.55 -16.52
C ILE A 476 -25.32 10.93 -16.53
N ASP A 477 -24.80 10.64 -17.72
CA ASP A 477 -23.42 10.20 -17.89
C ASP A 477 -22.48 11.42 -17.76
N PRO A 478 -21.61 11.48 -16.75
CA PRO A 478 -20.67 12.60 -16.59
C PRO A 478 -19.64 12.61 -17.72
N THR A 479 -19.14 13.79 -18.09
CA THR A 479 -18.00 13.92 -19.01
C THR A 479 -16.75 14.39 -18.29
N TYR A 480 -15.61 13.80 -18.63
CA TYR A 480 -14.32 14.18 -18.06
C TYR A 480 -13.33 14.50 -19.17
N LYS A 481 -12.74 15.69 -19.14
CA LYS A 481 -11.61 16.01 -20.01
C LYS A 481 -10.31 15.63 -19.30
N VAL A 482 -9.70 14.50 -19.67
CA VAL A 482 -8.57 13.92 -18.91
C VAL A 482 -7.55 13.24 -19.82
N TYR A 483 -6.36 12.93 -19.32
CA TYR A 483 -5.50 11.94 -19.98
C TYR A 483 -6.13 10.56 -19.77
N SER A 484 -6.35 9.82 -20.86
CA SER A 484 -7.06 8.55 -20.78
C SER A 484 -6.25 7.50 -20.02
N TRP A 485 -6.93 6.52 -19.44
CA TRP A 485 -6.32 5.37 -18.78
C TRP A 485 -5.20 4.74 -19.63
N GLY A 486 -4.08 4.41 -18.99
CA GLY A 486 -2.87 3.91 -19.66
C GLY A 486 -1.95 5.00 -20.23
N THR A 487 -2.41 6.25 -20.40
CA THR A 487 -1.53 7.38 -20.73
C THR A 487 -0.81 7.84 -19.46
N ASN A 488 0.51 7.64 -19.38
CA ASN A 488 1.24 7.93 -18.15
C ASN A 488 1.39 9.42 -17.87
N ALA A 489 1.65 10.23 -18.91
CA ALA A 489 1.98 11.64 -18.74
C ALA A 489 1.59 12.49 -19.97
N PRO A 490 1.60 13.85 -19.84
CA PRO A 490 1.23 14.77 -20.91
C PRO A 490 2.04 14.71 -22.21
N ASP A 491 3.25 14.15 -22.19
CA ASP A 491 4.10 13.95 -23.36
C ASP A 491 3.84 12.63 -24.10
N GLU A 492 3.03 11.73 -23.53
CA GLU A 492 2.66 10.44 -24.13
C GLU A 492 1.29 10.48 -24.82
N GLY A 493 0.45 11.46 -24.52
CA GLY A 493 -0.89 11.55 -25.10
C GLY A 493 -1.51 12.95 -25.01
N LYS A 494 -2.70 13.10 -25.59
CA LYS A 494 -3.51 14.32 -25.46
C LYS A 494 -4.71 14.03 -24.58
N ARG A 495 -5.17 15.05 -23.84
CA ARG A 495 -6.44 14.96 -23.10
C ARG A 495 -7.61 14.75 -24.06
N LEU A 496 -8.51 13.85 -23.68
CA LEU A 496 -9.73 13.51 -24.40
C LEU A 496 -10.94 13.85 -23.53
N VAL A 497 -12.08 14.16 -24.15
CA VAL A 497 -13.37 14.23 -23.45
C VAL A 497 -13.96 12.83 -23.46
N LEU A 498 -14.15 12.27 -22.28
CA LEU A 498 -14.57 10.90 -22.08
C LEU A 498 -15.96 10.90 -21.42
N HIS A 499 -16.91 10.17 -22.01
CA HIS A 499 -18.25 9.98 -21.46
C HIS A 499 -18.23 8.80 -20.50
N GLY A 500 -18.58 9.00 -19.23
CA GLY A 500 -18.70 7.91 -18.25
C GLY A 500 -17.44 7.05 -18.08
N ALA A 501 -16.27 7.58 -18.46
CA ALA A 501 -15.04 6.85 -18.84
C ALA A 501 -15.16 6.02 -20.14
N PRO A 502 -14.15 6.02 -21.04
CA PRO A 502 -14.26 5.34 -22.32
C PRO A 502 -14.08 3.82 -22.12
N GLY A 503 -15.01 3.03 -22.66
CA GLY A 503 -14.93 1.57 -22.67
C GLY A 503 -15.56 0.86 -21.47
N ILE A 504 -15.99 1.60 -20.45
CA ILE A 504 -16.67 1.07 -19.27
C ILE A 504 -17.89 1.95 -19.05
N LYS A 505 -19.11 1.43 -19.25
CA LYS A 505 -20.22 1.95 -18.42
C LYS A 505 -19.74 1.75 -16.99
N LEU A 506 -19.58 2.83 -16.20
CA LEU A 506 -19.11 2.83 -14.80
C LEU A 506 -19.24 1.43 -14.18
N ASP A 507 -18.13 0.81 -13.77
CA ASP A 507 -18.14 -0.59 -13.36
C ASP A 507 -19.19 -0.77 -12.27
N GLN A 508 -20.31 -1.40 -12.62
CA GLN A 508 -21.49 -1.47 -11.76
C GLN A 508 -21.28 -2.43 -10.59
N GLU A 509 -20.22 -3.22 -10.62
CA GLU A 509 -19.84 -4.11 -9.53
C GLU A 509 -19.04 -3.35 -8.49
N ALA A 510 -18.00 -2.65 -8.93
CA ALA A 510 -17.11 -1.87 -8.08
C ALA A 510 -17.74 -0.56 -7.60
N SER A 511 -18.45 0.13 -8.49
CA SER A 511 -19.06 1.44 -8.29
C SER A 511 -20.57 1.41 -8.62
N PRO A 512 -21.40 0.61 -7.91
CA PRO A 512 -22.81 0.42 -8.22
C PRO A 512 -23.66 1.71 -8.14
N ALA A 513 -23.22 2.69 -7.35
CA ALA A 513 -23.87 4.00 -7.22
C ALA A 513 -23.28 5.07 -8.16
N GLY A 514 -22.30 4.69 -8.99
CA GLY A 514 -21.43 5.59 -9.73
C GLY A 514 -20.46 6.36 -8.84
N TRP A 515 -19.57 7.13 -9.45
CA TRP A 515 -18.51 7.84 -8.71
C TRP A 515 -18.99 9.10 -7.97
N HIS A 516 -20.21 9.59 -8.24
CA HIS A 516 -20.75 10.85 -7.68
C HIS A 516 -21.85 10.68 -6.64
N THR A 517 -22.14 9.45 -6.21
CA THR A 517 -23.15 9.18 -5.19
C THR A 517 -22.50 8.51 -3.98
N VAL A 518 -22.88 8.97 -2.78
CA VAL A 518 -22.74 8.18 -1.55
C VAL A 518 -24.14 7.68 -1.18
N PRO A 519 -24.40 6.37 -1.25
CA PRO A 519 -25.69 5.79 -0.90
C PRO A 519 -26.04 6.00 0.58
N LYS A 520 -27.31 5.84 0.89
CA LYS A 520 -27.80 5.72 2.25
C LYS A 520 -27.12 4.54 2.96
N ASP A 521 -26.56 4.80 4.15
CA ASP A 521 -26.15 3.78 5.09
C ASP A 521 -27.26 3.61 6.16
N GLN A 522 -27.91 2.45 6.18
CA GLN A 522 -28.98 2.19 7.14
C GLN A 522 -28.48 1.94 8.58
N ARG A 523 -27.18 1.66 8.74
CA ARG A 523 -26.55 1.34 10.03
C ARG A 523 -26.09 2.59 10.79
N ARG A 524 -25.74 3.64 10.06
CA ARG A 524 -25.48 4.97 10.62
C ARG A 524 -26.83 5.68 10.76
N GLY A 525 -27.28 5.90 12.01
CA GLY A 525 -28.59 6.50 12.34
C GLY A 525 -28.82 7.93 11.82
N ASP A 526 -29.39 8.82 12.63
CA ASP A 526 -29.60 10.22 12.21
C ASP A 526 -28.25 10.90 11.90
N GLY A 527 -28.04 11.33 10.64
CA GLY A 527 -26.78 11.89 10.15
C GLY A 527 -26.79 12.09 8.63
N PRO A 528 -25.68 12.59 8.03
CA PRO A 528 -25.60 12.90 6.59
C PRO A 528 -25.70 11.68 5.67
N TYR A 529 -25.72 10.46 6.23
CA TYR A 529 -25.81 9.18 5.50
C TYR A 529 -27.21 8.55 5.55
N ASN A 530 -28.23 9.26 6.04
CA ASN A 530 -29.59 8.72 6.20
C ASN A 530 -30.41 8.61 4.89
N GLN A 531 -29.84 9.09 3.78
CA GLN A 531 -30.40 9.11 2.43
C GLN A 531 -29.27 9.19 1.40
N ASP A 532 -29.56 8.82 0.15
CA ASP A 532 -28.59 8.94 -0.93
C ASP A 532 -28.20 10.42 -1.12
N THR A 533 -26.89 10.66 -1.16
CA THR A 533 -26.34 11.99 -1.43
C THR A 533 -25.63 11.97 -2.77
N PHE A 534 -26.16 12.72 -3.72
CA PHE A 534 -25.51 12.96 -5.01
C PHE A 534 -24.68 14.24 -4.95
N TYR A 535 -23.46 14.19 -5.46
CA TYR A 535 -22.52 15.31 -5.54
C TYR A 535 -22.36 15.77 -6.98
N PHE A 536 -22.48 17.07 -7.20
CA PHE A 536 -22.17 17.70 -8.50
C PHE A 536 -20.66 17.97 -8.64
N GLU A 537 -19.91 17.66 -7.60
CA GLU A 537 -18.48 17.89 -7.46
C GLU A 537 -17.70 16.58 -7.49
N THR A 538 -16.37 16.65 -7.59
CA THR A 538 -15.42 15.52 -7.56
C THR A 538 -15.39 14.78 -6.21
N ARG A 539 -16.53 14.19 -5.83
CA ARG A 539 -16.77 13.45 -4.59
C ARG A 539 -17.80 12.36 -4.81
N GLY A 540 -17.59 11.20 -4.19
CA GLY A 540 -18.62 10.18 -4.03
C GLY A 540 -18.13 9.03 -3.15
N ASN A 541 -18.57 7.80 -3.47
CA ASN A 541 -18.34 6.65 -2.58
C ASN A 541 -16.86 6.27 -2.43
N ASN A 542 -16.06 6.36 -3.49
CA ASN A 542 -14.70 5.82 -3.48
C ASN A 542 -13.66 6.90 -3.14
N VAL A 543 -13.88 8.12 -3.62
CA VAL A 543 -12.90 9.21 -3.61
C VAL A 543 -13.59 10.54 -3.31
N LEU A 544 -12.92 11.36 -2.51
CA LEU A 544 -13.15 12.79 -2.39
C LEU A 544 -11.89 13.50 -2.87
N ALA A 545 -11.95 14.13 -4.04
CA ALA A 545 -10.82 14.88 -4.60
C ALA A 545 -11.03 16.38 -4.43
N GLN A 546 -10.00 17.08 -3.95
CA GLN A 546 -10.01 18.51 -3.66
C GLN A 546 -8.61 19.11 -3.85
N ASP A 547 -8.49 20.43 -3.89
CA ASP A 547 -7.20 21.08 -3.68
C ASP A 547 -6.81 21.09 -2.18
N ASN A 548 -5.54 21.35 -1.89
CA ASN A 548 -5.09 21.53 -0.50
C ASN A 548 -3.90 22.50 -0.37
N PRO A 549 -4.06 23.77 -0.75
CA PRO A 549 -2.93 24.70 -0.88
C PRO A 549 -2.25 25.08 0.45
N ASP A 550 -2.89 24.88 1.59
CA ASP A 550 -2.30 25.09 2.92
C ASP A 550 -1.52 23.87 3.42
N GLY A 551 -1.76 22.69 2.84
CA GLY A 551 -1.10 21.44 3.20
C GLY A 551 -1.67 20.75 4.45
N GLY A 552 -2.82 21.23 4.97
CA GLY A 552 -3.41 20.70 6.19
C GLY A 552 -4.27 19.45 6.01
N ASN A 553 -4.99 19.07 7.06
CA ASN A 553 -5.84 17.87 7.05
C ASN A 553 -7.32 18.16 6.72
N SER A 554 -7.66 19.40 6.33
CA SER A 554 -9.04 19.81 6.10
C SER A 554 -9.73 18.98 5.00
N MET A 555 -11.00 18.67 5.23
CA MET A 555 -11.89 18.06 4.26
C MET A 555 -12.79 19.10 3.56
N ASP A 556 -12.46 20.38 3.65
CA ASP A 556 -13.26 21.49 3.08
C ASP A 556 -12.53 22.23 1.95
N GLY A 557 -11.58 21.56 1.27
CA GLY A 557 -10.85 22.09 0.12
C GLY A 557 -11.76 22.34 -1.09
N PHE A 558 -11.26 23.11 -2.06
CA PHE A 558 -11.96 23.40 -3.31
C PHE A 558 -12.12 22.13 -4.14
N ARG A 559 -13.30 21.96 -4.76
CA ARG A 559 -13.62 20.82 -5.63
C ARG A 559 -14.12 21.30 -6.98
N ALA A 560 -13.78 20.57 -8.02
CA ALA A 560 -14.29 20.87 -9.35
C ALA A 560 -15.79 20.50 -9.39
N ASN A 561 -16.64 21.41 -9.90
CA ASN A 561 -18.09 21.22 -9.98
C ASN A 561 -18.53 21.14 -11.45
N GLY A 562 -19.13 20.01 -11.84
CA GLY A 562 -19.61 19.75 -13.21
C GLY A 562 -20.98 20.35 -13.53
N GLY A 563 -21.66 20.93 -12.54
CA GLY A 563 -23.01 21.50 -12.67
C GLY A 563 -24.08 20.46 -13.02
N ASP A 564 -25.26 20.94 -13.41
CA ASP A 564 -26.40 20.08 -13.74
C ASP A 564 -26.17 19.19 -14.99
N GLU A 565 -25.15 19.50 -15.78
CA GLU A 565 -24.73 18.74 -16.97
C GLU A 565 -23.66 17.68 -16.64
N MET A 566 -23.10 17.69 -15.42
CA MET A 566 -22.00 16.82 -15.01
C MET A 566 -20.79 16.88 -15.97
N ALA A 567 -20.47 18.09 -16.46
CA ALA A 567 -19.43 18.31 -17.45
C ALA A 567 -18.11 18.82 -16.82
N PHE A 568 -17.22 17.90 -16.48
CA PHE A 568 -15.89 18.19 -15.92
C PHE A 568 -14.85 18.42 -17.03
N GLU A 569 -15.12 19.40 -17.91
CA GLU A 569 -14.36 19.64 -19.13
C GLU A 569 -13.41 20.85 -19.04
N PHE A 570 -12.62 20.92 -17.97
CA PHE A 570 -11.83 22.11 -17.66
C PHE A 570 -10.57 22.25 -18.54
N PRO A 571 -10.28 23.44 -19.09
CA PRO A 571 -9.08 23.68 -19.89
C PRO A 571 -7.81 23.69 -19.02
N ILE A 572 -6.67 23.32 -19.63
CA ILE A 572 -5.35 23.70 -19.12
C ILE A 572 -4.85 24.80 -20.04
N HIS A 573 -4.77 26.02 -19.51
CA HIS A 573 -4.30 27.19 -20.25
C HIS A 573 -2.76 27.17 -20.34
N MET A 574 -2.23 27.48 -21.52
CA MET A 574 -0.81 27.33 -21.86
C MET A 574 -0.17 28.71 -22.13
N THR A 575 1.05 28.96 -21.63
CA THR A 575 1.83 30.20 -21.86
C THR A 575 2.57 30.22 -23.21
N LYS A 576 2.96 29.03 -23.70
CA LYS A 576 3.58 28.75 -25.01
C LYS A 576 3.06 27.40 -25.54
N PRO A 577 3.19 27.07 -26.84
CA PRO A 577 2.83 25.75 -27.34
C PRO A 577 3.51 24.63 -26.53
N GLY A 578 2.71 23.84 -25.80
CA GLY A 578 3.19 22.73 -24.95
C GLY A 578 3.69 23.15 -23.56
N THR A 579 3.35 24.34 -23.06
CA THR A 579 3.88 24.88 -21.80
C THR A 579 2.74 25.38 -20.90
N PRO A 580 2.30 24.61 -19.88
CA PRO A 580 1.23 25.03 -18.96
C PRO A 580 1.50 26.36 -18.24
N LEU A 581 0.45 27.06 -17.83
CA LEU A 581 0.51 28.20 -16.89
C LEU A 581 0.94 27.75 -15.47
N GLU A 582 0.96 28.68 -14.51
CA GLU A 582 1.13 28.34 -13.08
C GLU A 582 0.06 27.30 -12.65
N PRO A 583 0.41 26.25 -11.89
CA PRO A 583 -0.49 25.16 -11.50
C PRO A 583 -1.87 25.56 -11.00
N VAL A 584 -1.91 26.56 -10.12
CA VAL A 584 -3.16 27.09 -9.56
C VAL A 584 -4.18 27.54 -10.62
N SER A 585 -3.71 27.94 -11.81
CA SER A 585 -4.59 28.40 -12.90
C SER A 585 -5.43 27.30 -13.55
N TYR A 586 -5.08 26.02 -13.32
CA TYR A 586 -5.78 24.86 -13.86
C TYR A 586 -6.15 23.83 -12.78
N VAL A 587 -6.30 24.26 -11.52
CA VAL A 587 -6.67 23.39 -10.38
C VAL A 587 -7.93 22.56 -10.64
N ASN A 588 -8.94 23.10 -11.34
CA ASN A 588 -10.13 22.35 -11.73
C ASN A 588 -9.79 21.11 -12.59
N ALA A 589 -8.86 21.25 -13.54
CA ALA A 589 -8.42 20.14 -14.39
C ALA A 589 -7.58 19.13 -13.59
N SER A 590 -6.75 19.60 -12.66
CA SER A 590 -5.92 18.77 -11.78
C SER A 590 -6.78 17.91 -10.85
N VAL A 591 -7.70 18.51 -10.09
CA VAL A 591 -8.65 17.79 -9.21
C VAL A 591 -9.52 16.80 -10.01
N THR A 592 -9.91 17.15 -11.23
CA THR A 592 -10.70 16.26 -12.12
C THR A 592 -9.87 15.06 -12.60
N GLU A 593 -8.60 15.26 -12.98
CA GLU A 593 -7.69 14.18 -13.39
C GLU A 593 -7.44 13.21 -12.23
N LEU A 594 -7.19 13.76 -11.03
CA LEU A 594 -6.97 12.99 -9.81
C LEU A 594 -8.19 12.15 -9.46
N PHE A 595 -9.39 12.76 -9.48
CA PHE A 595 -10.65 12.05 -9.24
C PHE A 595 -10.88 10.92 -10.25
N TYR A 596 -10.67 11.18 -11.53
CA TYR A 596 -10.83 10.19 -12.60
C TYR A 596 -9.87 9.00 -12.44
N THR A 597 -8.59 9.26 -12.21
CA THR A 597 -7.56 8.21 -12.11
C THR A 597 -7.76 7.34 -10.86
N ASN A 598 -8.05 7.95 -9.71
CA ASN A 598 -8.30 7.22 -8.46
C ASN A 598 -9.54 6.32 -8.59
N ASN A 599 -10.65 6.81 -9.16
CA ASN A 599 -11.86 6.00 -9.31
C ASN A 599 -11.68 4.84 -10.29
N LEU A 600 -10.98 5.04 -11.42
CA LEU A 600 -10.68 3.93 -12.33
C LEU A 600 -9.79 2.87 -11.69
N TYR A 601 -8.82 3.31 -10.88
CA TYR A 601 -7.93 2.36 -10.22
C TYR A 601 -8.63 1.63 -9.07
N HIS A 602 -9.50 2.30 -8.32
CA HIS A 602 -10.45 1.65 -7.41
C HIS A 602 -11.22 0.55 -8.13
N ASP A 603 -11.86 0.89 -9.26
CA ASP A 603 -12.67 -0.05 -10.01
C ASP A 603 -11.82 -1.21 -10.53
N LEU A 604 -10.62 -0.96 -11.06
CA LEU A 604 -9.71 -2.03 -11.48
C LEU A 604 -9.38 -2.96 -10.30
N LEU A 605 -8.91 -2.42 -9.18
CA LEU A 605 -8.45 -3.23 -8.04
C LEU A 605 -9.59 -4.04 -7.42
N TYR A 606 -10.81 -3.49 -7.39
CA TYR A 606 -12.01 -4.22 -6.99
C TYR A 606 -12.17 -5.50 -7.82
N ARG A 607 -11.97 -5.41 -9.15
CA ARG A 607 -12.08 -6.57 -10.07
C ARG A 607 -11.01 -7.64 -9.88
N TYR A 608 -9.94 -7.35 -9.14
CA TYR A 608 -8.90 -8.30 -8.73
C TYR A 608 -9.01 -8.71 -7.25
N GLY A 609 -10.10 -8.33 -6.58
CA GLY A 609 -10.42 -8.73 -5.21
C GLY A 609 -9.92 -7.80 -4.12
N PHE A 610 -9.58 -6.54 -4.42
CA PHE A 610 -9.50 -5.49 -3.41
C PHE A 610 -10.89 -4.87 -3.23
N ASP A 611 -11.77 -5.66 -2.61
CA ASP A 611 -13.18 -5.37 -2.36
C ASP A 611 -13.40 -4.91 -0.91
N GLU A 612 -14.67 -4.75 -0.51
CA GLU A 612 -15.03 -4.25 0.82
C GLU A 612 -14.50 -5.16 1.93
N GLU A 613 -14.66 -6.47 1.80
CA GLU A 613 -14.21 -7.43 2.81
C GLU A 613 -12.68 -7.44 2.94
N ASN A 614 -11.97 -7.17 1.85
CA ASN A 614 -10.51 -7.06 1.81
C ASN A 614 -10.00 -5.62 2.04
N GLY A 615 -10.83 -4.74 2.59
CA GLY A 615 -10.43 -3.43 3.10
C GLY A 615 -10.11 -2.41 2.01
N ASN A 616 -10.92 -2.38 0.95
CA ASN A 616 -10.90 -1.30 -0.04
C ASN A 616 -11.28 0.06 0.57
N PHE A 617 -11.34 1.11 -0.26
CA PHE A 617 -11.58 2.48 0.21
C PHE A 617 -12.96 2.97 -0.23
N GLN A 618 -13.94 2.92 0.67
CA GLN A 618 -15.32 3.31 0.37
C GLN A 618 -16.01 4.00 1.56
N GLU A 619 -16.83 5.03 1.28
CA GLU A 619 -17.72 5.62 2.28
C GLU A 619 -18.73 4.61 2.80
N TYR A 620 -19.29 3.82 1.89
CA TYR A 620 -20.29 2.82 2.17
C TYR A 620 -19.99 1.52 1.42
N ASN A 621 -20.02 0.42 2.17
CA ASN A 621 -19.62 -0.91 1.71
C ASN A 621 -20.79 -1.79 1.25
N PHE A 622 -22.00 -1.23 1.05
CA PHE A 622 -23.15 -1.97 0.54
C PHE A 622 -23.53 -3.24 1.33
N ASP A 623 -23.21 -3.25 2.63
CA ASP A 623 -23.34 -4.42 3.51
C ASP A 623 -22.57 -5.68 3.03
N ARG A 624 -21.52 -5.51 2.22
CA ARG A 624 -20.70 -6.59 1.64
C ARG A 624 -19.51 -7.03 2.49
N GLY A 625 -19.26 -6.37 3.62
CA GLY A 625 -18.13 -6.67 4.50
C GLY A 625 -17.23 -5.45 4.74
N GLY A 626 -16.15 -5.65 5.49
CA GLY A 626 -15.19 -4.60 5.85
C GLY A 626 -15.78 -3.45 6.68
N LEU A 627 -14.96 -2.42 6.89
CA LEU A 627 -15.33 -1.20 7.59
C LEU A 627 -15.31 -0.01 6.63
N GLY A 628 -16.49 0.50 6.28
CA GLY A 628 -16.62 1.69 5.43
C GLY A 628 -16.42 3.01 6.17
N GLY A 629 -16.55 4.11 5.45
CA GLY A 629 -16.31 5.48 5.92
C GLY A 629 -14.90 5.97 5.60
N ASP A 630 -14.22 5.28 4.69
CA ASP A 630 -12.79 5.39 4.44
C ASP A 630 -12.43 5.62 2.96
N ALA A 631 -13.32 6.30 2.23
CA ALA A 631 -13.01 6.80 0.90
C ALA A 631 -11.73 7.66 0.89
N VAL A 632 -10.96 7.55 -0.20
CA VAL A 632 -9.68 8.26 -0.36
C VAL A 632 -9.91 9.77 -0.35
N GLN A 633 -9.25 10.46 0.59
CA GLN A 633 -9.06 11.91 0.49
C GLN A 633 -7.89 12.17 -0.47
N ALA A 634 -8.19 12.66 -1.67
CA ALA A 634 -7.20 12.93 -2.70
C ALA A 634 -6.97 14.44 -2.85
N ASN A 635 -5.84 14.92 -2.35
CA ASN A 635 -5.47 16.34 -2.36
C ASN A 635 -4.55 16.64 -3.56
N ALA A 636 -5.08 17.39 -4.52
CA ALA A 636 -4.35 17.92 -5.66
C ALA A 636 -3.55 19.17 -5.26
N GLN A 637 -2.40 19.39 -5.92
CA GLN A 637 -1.53 20.57 -5.71
C GLN A 637 -1.29 20.91 -4.22
N ASP A 638 -1.06 19.89 -3.40
CA ASP A 638 -1.02 19.99 -1.95
C ASP A 638 0.19 20.84 -1.47
N GLY A 639 -0.09 21.81 -0.61
CA GLY A 639 0.85 22.80 -0.08
C GLY A 639 1.93 22.25 0.85
N SER A 640 1.75 21.05 1.41
CA SER A 640 2.70 20.46 2.37
C SER A 640 4.02 20.02 1.72
N GLY A 641 4.02 19.76 0.42
CA GLY A 641 5.23 19.50 -0.38
C GLY A 641 5.94 20.77 -0.85
N TYR A 642 5.27 21.93 -0.76
CA TYR A 642 5.79 23.23 -1.15
C TYR A 642 6.48 23.92 0.03
N ASN A 643 7.82 23.99 0.00
CA ASN A 643 8.52 24.99 0.81
C ASN A 643 9.59 25.72 -0.01
N HIS A 644 9.24 26.98 -0.32
CA HIS A 644 10.06 28.19 -0.52
C HIS A 644 9.85 28.90 -1.86
N ARG A 645 8.74 29.66 -1.97
CA ARG A 645 8.68 30.76 -2.94
C ARG A 645 9.39 32.03 -2.45
N ASP A 646 9.53 32.24 -1.14
CA ASP A 646 9.85 33.59 -0.63
C ASP A 646 11.13 33.78 0.21
N LEU A 647 11.96 32.75 0.48
CA LEU A 647 13.15 32.94 1.34
C LEU A 647 14.46 32.29 0.88
N ILE A 648 14.50 31.56 -0.24
CA ILE A 648 15.76 30.98 -0.74
C ILE A 648 16.05 31.56 -2.14
N PRO A 649 17.15 32.32 -2.31
CA PRO A 649 17.59 32.75 -3.63
C PRO A 649 17.71 31.55 -4.58
N ALA A 650 17.29 31.70 -5.84
CA ALA A 650 17.36 30.64 -6.86
C ALA A 650 18.77 29.99 -7.01
N SER A 651 19.82 30.64 -6.50
CA SER A 651 21.19 30.13 -6.44
C SER A 651 21.43 29.02 -5.38
N VAL A 652 20.54 28.82 -4.42
CA VAL A 652 20.65 27.80 -3.35
C VAL A 652 19.57 26.70 -3.42
N SER A 653 18.54 26.89 -4.26
CA SER A 653 17.38 25.97 -4.38
C SER A 653 17.67 24.64 -5.10
N ASN A 654 18.87 24.45 -5.66
CA ASN A 654 19.13 23.32 -6.58
C ASN A 654 19.52 21.99 -5.91
N VAL A 655 19.67 21.93 -4.58
CA VAL A 655 20.27 20.76 -3.91
C VAL A 655 19.35 20.08 -2.86
N LEU A 656 18.41 20.78 -2.21
CA LEU A 656 17.74 20.22 -1.01
C LEU A 656 16.20 20.09 -1.06
N THR A 657 15.50 20.68 -2.05
CA THR A 657 14.01 20.65 -2.13
C THR A 657 13.50 19.77 -3.27
N ARG A 658 14.28 18.79 -3.74
CA ARG A 658 14.12 18.20 -5.08
C ARG A 658 13.46 16.81 -5.15
N PHE A 659 12.93 16.28 -4.05
CA PHE A 659 12.70 14.82 -3.95
C PHE A 659 11.41 14.35 -3.26
N VAL A 660 10.49 15.22 -2.83
CA VAL A 660 9.17 14.78 -2.35
C VAL A 660 8.13 15.14 -3.41
N SER A 661 7.38 14.14 -3.87
CA SER A 661 6.58 14.24 -5.10
C SER A 661 5.10 13.96 -4.94
N ALA A 662 4.76 13.10 -3.99
CA ALA A 662 3.42 12.82 -3.50
C ALA A 662 3.55 11.88 -2.29
N ASN A 663 2.48 11.66 -1.52
CA ASN A 663 2.42 10.55 -0.58
C ASN A 663 1.01 10.00 -0.46
N PHE A 664 0.95 8.79 0.10
CA PHE A 664 -0.28 8.16 0.52
C PHE A 664 -0.19 7.69 1.97
N ALA A 665 -1.11 8.18 2.79
CA ALA A 665 -1.26 7.78 4.17
C ALA A 665 -2.31 6.66 4.27
N THR A 666 -1.93 5.47 4.75
CA THR A 666 -2.84 4.31 4.82
C THR A 666 -3.08 3.86 6.27
N PRO A 667 -4.07 4.43 6.98
CA PRO A 667 -4.51 3.86 8.25
C PRO A 667 -5.30 2.55 8.04
N PRO A 668 -5.57 1.80 9.12
CA PRO A 668 -6.39 0.58 9.06
C PRO A 668 -7.79 0.80 8.48
N ASP A 669 -8.43 -0.31 8.10
CA ASP A 669 -9.80 -0.34 7.57
C ASP A 669 -10.79 0.46 8.43
N GLY A 670 -11.70 1.20 7.78
CA GLY A 670 -12.64 2.11 8.44
C GLY A 670 -12.07 3.49 8.79
N SER A 671 -10.79 3.74 8.54
CA SER A 671 -10.17 5.06 8.61
C SER A 671 -9.74 5.54 7.23
N ARG A 672 -10.11 6.78 6.87
CA ARG A 672 -9.80 7.34 5.54
C ARG A 672 -8.31 7.41 5.28
N PRO A 673 -7.82 6.87 4.14
CA PRO A 673 -6.50 7.17 3.67
C PRO A 673 -6.45 8.56 3.04
N ARG A 674 -5.24 9.10 2.93
CA ARG A 674 -5.00 10.43 2.38
C ARG A 674 -3.88 10.42 1.37
N MET A 675 -4.22 10.73 0.12
CA MET A 675 -3.28 11.00 -0.96
C MET A 675 -3.00 12.50 -1.03
N ARG A 676 -1.72 12.88 -1.12
CA ARG A 676 -1.29 14.27 -1.33
C ARG A 676 -0.39 14.33 -2.53
N MET A 677 -0.87 14.92 -3.61
CA MET A 677 -0.14 15.10 -4.86
C MET A 677 0.54 16.47 -4.87
N TYR A 678 1.81 16.50 -5.25
CA TYR A 678 2.58 17.74 -5.26
C TYR A 678 2.87 18.24 -6.67
N VAL A 679 3.09 19.54 -6.76
CA VAL A 679 3.67 20.16 -7.95
C VAL A 679 5.18 20.09 -7.90
N TRP A 680 5.74 19.70 -9.04
CA TRP A 680 7.17 19.55 -9.25
C TRP A 680 7.80 20.85 -9.76
N THR A 681 8.82 21.31 -9.02
CA THR A 681 9.49 22.59 -9.29
C THR A 681 10.83 22.44 -10.00
N ALA A 682 11.21 21.21 -10.38
CA ALA A 682 12.50 20.90 -10.99
C ALA A 682 12.66 21.45 -12.42
N GLN A 683 11.57 21.79 -13.11
CA GLN A 683 11.55 22.44 -14.43
C GLN A 683 10.63 23.66 -14.43
N GLN A 684 10.84 24.55 -15.41
CA GLN A 684 9.97 25.70 -15.68
C GLN A 684 9.30 25.55 -17.05
N PRO A 685 7.97 25.66 -17.15
CA PRO A 685 7.01 25.82 -16.05
C PRO A 685 6.99 24.59 -15.15
N TYR A 686 6.53 24.79 -13.92
CA TYR A 686 6.30 23.69 -13.00
C TYR A 686 5.38 22.63 -13.60
N ARG A 687 5.62 21.37 -13.23
CA ARG A 687 4.82 20.23 -13.69
C ARG A 687 3.94 19.78 -12.54
N ASP A 688 2.66 19.68 -12.79
CA ASP A 688 1.69 19.25 -11.79
C ASP A 688 1.64 17.71 -11.76
N GLY A 689 2.00 17.12 -10.62
CA GLY A 689 2.12 15.67 -10.44
C GLY A 689 0.79 14.94 -10.64
N ASP A 690 -0.33 15.63 -10.46
CA ASP A 690 -1.68 15.13 -10.71
C ASP A 690 -1.90 14.65 -12.16
N PHE A 691 -1.09 15.12 -13.12
CA PHE A 691 -1.16 14.68 -14.53
C PHE A 691 -0.18 13.55 -14.90
N GLU A 692 0.65 13.07 -13.96
CA GLU A 692 1.44 11.85 -14.18
C GLU A 692 0.76 10.67 -13.49
N ALA A 693 -0.02 9.91 -14.25
CA ALA A 693 -0.79 8.77 -13.75
C ALA A 693 0.11 7.76 -13.02
N GLY A 694 1.35 7.56 -13.46
CA GLY A 694 2.29 6.66 -12.77
C GLY A 694 2.55 7.03 -11.31
N ILE A 695 2.55 8.33 -10.96
CA ILE A 695 2.70 8.78 -9.57
C ILE A 695 1.40 8.53 -8.80
N VAL A 696 0.25 8.95 -9.35
CA VAL A 696 -1.06 8.74 -8.70
C VAL A 696 -1.33 7.26 -8.42
N LEU A 697 -1.03 6.40 -9.39
CA LEU A 697 -1.19 4.94 -9.27
C LEU A 697 -0.24 4.36 -8.22
N HIS A 698 1.03 4.78 -8.22
CA HIS A 698 2.01 4.38 -7.20
C HIS A 698 1.51 4.71 -5.79
N GLU A 699 1.05 5.94 -5.57
CA GLU A 699 0.54 6.38 -4.27
C GLU A 699 -0.66 5.54 -3.82
N TYR A 700 -1.65 5.34 -4.69
CA TYR A 700 -2.81 4.50 -4.37
C TYR A 700 -2.39 3.05 -4.05
N SER A 701 -1.36 2.53 -4.74
CA SER A 701 -0.84 1.19 -4.49
C SER A 701 -0.19 1.02 -3.11
N HIS A 702 0.28 2.10 -2.44
CA HIS A 702 0.61 2.02 -1.02
C HIS A 702 -0.62 1.65 -0.18
N GLY A 703 -1.77 2.23 -0.51
CA GLY A 703 -3.06 1.89 0.06
C GLY A 703 -3.41 0.41 -0.11
N LEU A 704 -3.38 -0.08 -1.35
CA LEU A 704 -3.61 -1.48 -1.70
C LEU A 704 -2.70 -2.43 -0.89
N SER A 705 -1.38 -2.25 -1.02
CA SER A 705 -0.41 -3.16 -0.42
C SER A 705 -0.47 -3.16 1.11
N THR A 706 -0.73 -2.00 1.72
CA THR A 706 -0.80 -1.85 3.18
C THR A 706 -2.10 -2.40 3.77
N ARG A 707 -3.24 -2.30 3.07
CA ARG A 707 -4.50 -2.92 3.53
C ARG A 707 -4.49 -4.44 3.37
N LEU A 708 -3.89 -4.97 2.32
CA LEU A 708 -3.86 -6.41 2.08
C LEU A 708 -2.82 -7.14 2.96
N THR A 709 -1.62 -6.57 3.11
CA THR A 709 -0.53 -7.27 3.83
C THR A 709 -0.77 -7.31 5.32
N GLY A 710 -0.87 -8.53 5.87
CA GLY A 710 -1.16 -8.71 7.30
C GLY A 710 -2.62 -8.44 7.69
N GLY A 711 -3.47 -8.17 6.70
CA GLY A 711 -4.93 -8.03 6.83
C GLY A 711 -5.40 -6.58 7.04
N PRO A 712 -6.66 -6.25 6.68
CA PRO A 712 -7.17 -4.87 6.65
C PRO A 712 -7.08 -4.09 7.97
N ALA A 713 -7.10 -4.80 9.09
CA ALA A 713 -7.03 -4.21 10.43
C ALA A 713 -5.60 -3.81 10.86
N ASN A 714 -4.55 -4.16 10.10
CA ASN A 714 -3.16 -3.94 10.47
C ASN A 714 -2.34 -3.26 9.36
N SER A 715 -2.22 -1.93 9.44
CA SER A 715 -1.42 -1.14 8.48
C SER A 715 0.08 -1.04 8.84
N GLY A 716 0.55 -1.77 9.86
CA GLY A 716 1.94 -1.72 10.35
C GLY A 716 2.91 -2.69 9.67
N CYS A 717 2.48 -3.36 8.60
CA CYS A 717 3.18 -4.52 8.05
C CYS A 717 4.19 -4.23 6.94
N LEU A 718 4.21 -3.03 6.35
CA LEU A 718 5.15 -2.66 5.27
C LEU A 718 5.89 -1.35 5.59
N GLY A 719 6.31 -1.14 6.84
CA GLY A 719 6.87 0.16 7.29
C GLY A 719 8.34 0.43 6.94
N TRP A 720 9.22 -0.59 6.92
CA TRP A 720 10.67 -0.40 6.77
C TRP A 720 11.35 -1.65 6.18
N GLY A 721 12.59 -1.50 5.70
CA GLY A 721 13.44 -2.60 5.22
C GLY A 721 12.87 -3.23 3.95
N GLU A 722 13.09 -4.54 3.77
CA GLU A 722 12.51 -5.28 2.63
C GLU A 722 10.98 -5.19 2.58
N ALA A 723 10.29 -5.16 3.73
CA ALA A 723 8.83 -4.98 3.77
C ALA A 723 8.42 -3.60 3.24
N GLY A 724 9.10 -2.53 3.67
CA GLY A 724 8.88 -1.19 3.11
C GLY A 724 9.22 -1.12 1.62
N GLY A 725 10.32 -1.75 1.20
CA GLY A 725 10.71 -1.86 -0.21
C GLY A 725 9.67 -2.54 -1.09
N GLN A 726 8.96 -3.55 -0.58
CA GLN A 726 7.84 -4.16 -1.31
C GLN A 726 6.68 -3.18 -1.53
N GLY A 727 6.39 -2.31 -0.56
CA GLY A 727 5.38 -1.26 -0.72
C GLY A 727 5.72 -0.29 -1.85
N GLU A 728 6.99 0.12 -1.94
CA GLU A 728 7.51 1.00 -3.00
C GLU A 728 7.54 0.30 -4.37
N GLY A 729 8.07 -0.92 -4.40
CA GLY A 729 8.22 -1.67 -5.63
C GLY A 729 6.89 -2.15 -6.21
N GLY A 730 5.93 -2.50 -5.34
CA GLY A 730 4.57 -2.86 -5.75
C GLY A 730 3.88 -1.71 -6.48
N GLY A 731 4.00 -0.48 -5.96
CA GLY A 731 3.42 0.71 -6.60
C GLY A 731 4.05 1.03 -7.95
N ASP A 732 5.38 1.00 -8.04
CA ASP A 732 6.10 1.16 -9.31
C ASP A 732 5.71 0.11 -10.35
N TRP A 733 5.59 -1.14 -9.92
CA TRP A 733 5.25 -2.25 -10.80
C TRP A 733 3.82 -2.16 -11.32
N VAL A 734 2.81 -1.91 -10.48
CA VAL A 734 1.42 -1.78 -10.95
C VAL A 734 1.25 -0.57 -11.86
N ALA A 735 1.85 0.58 -11.50
CA ALA A 735 1.87 1.76 -12.36
C ALA A 735 2.49 1.44 -13.74
N THR A 736 3.59 0.68 -13.76
CA THR A 736 4.24 0.21 -14.99
C THR A 736 3.34 -0.73 -15.80
N MET A 737 2.72 -1.71 -15.15
CA MET A 737 1.82 -2.67 -15.82
C MET A 737 0.61 -2.00 -16.48
N ILE A 738 0.03 -0.98 -15.83
CA ILE A 738 -1.12 -0.24 -16.36
C ILE A 738 -0.76 0.55 -17.63
N ARG A 739 0.45 1.12 -17.68
CA ARG A 739 0.93 1.88 -18.85
C ARG A 739 1.60 1.01 -19.92
N MET A 740 1.75 -0.30 -19.72
CA MET A 740 2.23 -1.20 -20.76
C MET A 740 1.13 -1.43 -21.80
N HIS A 741 1.25 -0.79 -22.97
CA HIS A 741 0.31 -0.99 -24.09
C HIS A 741 0.96 -0.86 -25.48
N ASP A 742 2.12 -0.19 -25.60
CA ASP A 742 2.90 -0.15 -26.83
C ASP A 742 3.93 -1.29 -26.86
N PRO A 743 3.82 -2.28 -27.77
CA PRO A 743 4.77 -3.38 -27.86
C PRO A 743 6.19 -2.94 -28.28
N ASN A 744 6.38 -1.70 -28.75
CA ASN A 744 7.70 -1.15 -29.05
C ASN A 744 8.42 -0.59 -27.82
N VAL A 745 7.73 -0.42 -26.70
CA VAL A 745 8.30 0.08 -25.44
C VAL A 745 8.58 -1.11 -24.53
N THR A 746 9.87 -1.44 -24.39
CA THR A 746 10.32 -2.61 -23.61
C THR A 746 10.85 -2.26 -22.23
N ASP A 747 11.16 -0.99 -21.98
CA ASP A 747 11.67 -0.54 -20.69
C ASP A 747 10.94 0.72 -20.22
N TYR A 748 10.76 0.83 -18.91
CA TYR A 748 9.90 1.85 -18.29
C TYR A 748 10.64 2.61 -17.21
N SER A 749 10.41 3.92 -17.14
CA SER A 749 10.91 4.80 -16.07
C SER A 749 9.73 5.23 -15.18
N MET A 750 10.05 5.74 -13.99
CA MET A 750 9.08 6.34 -13.08
C MET A 750 9.35 7.83 -12.90
N GLY A 751 8.30 8.65 -12.92
CA GLY A 751 8.37 10.09 -12.65
C GLY A 751 9.18 10.89 -13.67
N GLU A 752 9.41 10.38 -14.88
CA GLU A 752 10.31 11.02 -15.86
C GLU A 752 9.76 12.37 -16.33
N TRP A 753 8.46 12.47 -16.57
CA TRP A 753 7.85 13.73 -16.94
C TRP A 753 7.85 14.69 -15.75
N ALA A 754 7.26 14.37 -14.61
CA ALA A 754 7.11 15.31 -13.51
C ALA A 754 8.47 15.79 -12.96
N SER A 755 9.42 14.87 -12.77
CA SER A 755 10.77 15.22 -12.31
C SER A 755 11.60 15.94 -13.37
N GLY A 756 11.27 15.73 -14.65
CA GLY A 756 12.04 16.26 -15.74
C GLY A 756 13.44 15.66 -15.86
N ARG A 757 13.68 14.51 -15.22
CA ARG A 757 14.94 13.77 -15.26
C ARG A 757 14.82 12.69 -16.31
N ARG A 758 15.72 12.74 -17.30
CA ARG A 758 15.85 11.67 -18.28
C ARG A 758 16.05 10.34 -17.55
N ASN A 759 15.29 9.31 -17.94
CA ASN A 759 15.22 7.98 -17.30
C ASN A 759 14.49 7.93 -15.95
N GLY A 760 13.90 9.01 -15.46
CA GLY A 760 13.10 9.02 -14.23
C GLY A 760 13.88 9.22 -12.92
N ILE A 761 13.21 8.88 -11.82
CA ILE A 761 13.69 9.14 -10.46
C ILE A 761 14.42 7.97 -9.81
N ARG A 762 14.20 6.75 -10.29
CA ARG A 762 14.88 5.52 -9.87
C ARG A 762 16.31 5.46 -10.44
N PHE A 763 17.18 4.60 -9.91
CA PHE A 763 18.54 4.38 -10.41
C PHE A 763 18.54 3.74 -11.80
N PHE A 764 17.65 2.77 -12.05
CA PHE A 764 17.53 2.08 -13.33
C PHE A 764 16.09 2.15 -13.87
N ARG A 765 15.97 2.06 -15.20
CA ARG A 765 14.68 1.79 -15.86
C ARG A 765 14.33 0.33 -15.65
N TYR A 766 13.05 0.02 -15.48
CA TYR A 766 12.59 -1.37 -15.45
C TYR A 766 12.83 -2.02 -16.80
N SER A 767 13.62 -3.09 -16.84
CA SER A 767 14.08 -3.71 -18.09
C SER A 767 14.58 -5.13 -17.88
N ARG A 768 14.16 -6.03 -18.78
CA ARG A 768 14.67 -7.41 -18.86
C ARG A 768 16.13 -7.51 -19.30
N ASN A 769 16.70 -6.41 -19.78
CA ASN A 769 18.11 -6.33 -20.18
C ASN A 769 18.98 -6.06 -18.95
N MET A 770 19.74 -7.07 -18.54
CA MET A 770 20.68 -7.00 -17.39
C MET A 770 21.79 -5.94 -17.55
N THR A 771 21.95 -5.32 -18.73
CA THR A 771 22.84 -4.16 -18.92
C THR A 771 22.16 -2.85 -18.56
N GLU A 772 20.86 -2.71 -18.87
CA GLU A 772 20.07 -1.52 -18.55
C GLU A 772 19.62 -1.52 -17.09
N ASN A 773 19.18 -2.69 -16.60
CA ASN A 773 18.90 -2.90 -15.18
C ASN A 773 19.66 -4.14 -14.67
N PRO A 774 20.82 -3.96 -14.02
CA PRO A 774 21.62 -5.07 -13.49
C PRO A 774 21.20 -5.49 -12.07
N SER A 775 20.11 -4.95 -11.52
CA SER A 775 19.69 -5.21 -10.13
C SER A 775 19.32 -6.67 -9.90
N THR A 776 19.77 -7.18 -8.75
CA THR A 776 19.54 -8.53 -8.24
C THR A 776 19.36 -8.45 -6.72
N TYR A 777 18.98 -9.54 -6.05
CA TYR A 777 18.72 -9.53 -4.59
C TYR A 777 19.92 -9.00 -3.78
N LYS A 778 21.16 -9.25 -4.20
CA LYS A 778 22.37 -8.71 -3.55
C LYS A 778 22.57 -7.20 -3.69
N TYR A 779 21.81 -6.52 -4.55
CA TYR A 779 21.84 -5.06 -4.62
C TYR A 779 21.41 -4.41 -3.30
N LEU A 780 20.56 -5.10 -2.52
CA LEU A 780 20.15 -4.63 -1.20
C LEU A 780 21.34 -4.45 -0.23
N ASP A 781 22.47 -5.13 -0.46
CA ASP A 781 23.71 -4.95 0.34
C ASP A 781 24.53 -3.72 -0.07
N LYS A 782 24.21 -3.05 -1.19
CA LYS A 782 25.04 -1.98 -1.74
C LYS A 782 24.85 -0.66 -1.00
N PRO A 783 25.90 0.18 -0.89
CA PRO A 783 25.74 1.55 -0.45
C PRO A 783 24.68 2.27 -1.29
N GLY A 784 23.69 2.88 -0.62
CA GLY A 784 22.57 3.57 -1.26
C GLY A 784 21.29 2.74 -1.41
N TYR A 785 21.30 1.44 -1.08
CA TYR A 785 20.11 0.57 -1.09
C TYR A 785 19.52 0.32 0.31
N TRP A 786 19.80 1.20 1.28
CA TRP A 786 19.25 1.14 2.64
C TRP A 786 17.84 1.71 2.74
N GLY A 787 17.46 2.60 1.82
CA GLY A 787 16.13 3.22 1.77
C GLY A 787 15.12 2.35 1.01
N VAL A 788 13.86 2.40 1.45
CA VAL A 788 12.77 1.59 0.90
C VAL A 788 12.57 1.77 -0.61
N HIS A 789 12.74 2.97 -1.16
CA HIS A 789 12.61 3.23 -2.60
C HIS A 789 13.66 2.49 -3.44
N ALA A 790 14.91 2.46 -2.95
CA ALA A 790 15.99 1.77 -3.64
C ALA A 790 15.80 0.25 -3.55
N MET A 791 15.37 -0.26 -2.40
CA MET A 791 14.96 -1.66 -2.27
C MET A 791 13.76 -1.98 -3.19
N GLY A 792 12.79 -1.07 -3.28
CA GLY A 792 11.59 -1.21 -4.08
C GLY A 792 11.86 -1.25 -5.58
N GLU A 793 12.86 -0.53 -6.08
CA GLU A 793 13.31 -0.69 -7.46
C GLU A 793 13.74 -2.13 -7.76
N VAL A 794 14.46 -2.78 -6.84
CA VAL A 794 14.86 -4.19 -7.02
C VAL A 794 13.65 -5.11 -7.03
N TYR A 795 12.69 -4.88 -6.13
CA TYR A 795 11.45 -5.67 -6.07
C TYR A 795 10.57 -5.49 -7.30
N ALA A 796 10.34 -4.25 -7.73
CA ALA A 796 9.59 -3.91 -8.93
C ALA A 796 10.21 -4.55 -10.18
N GLU A 797 11.54 -4.56 -10.28
CA GLU A 797 12.24 -5.23 -11.38
C GLU A 797 12.02 -6.77 -11.35
N MET A 798 12.02 -7.40 -10.18
CA MET A 798 11.69 -8.83 -10.06
C MET A 798 10.27 -9.14 -10.51
N LEU A 799 9.29 -8.30 -10.11
CA LEU A 799 7.90 -8.44 -10.56
C LEU A 799 7.75 -8.13 -12.06
N PHE A 800 8.51 -7.17 -12.58
CA PHE A 800 8.53 -6.83 -14.00
C PHE A 800 9.03 -8.01 -14.85
N GLU A 801 10.10 -8.68 -14.42
CA GLU A 801 10.57 -9.91 -15.06
C GLU A 801 9.50 -11.01 -15.03
N MET A 802 8.90 -11.25 -13.85
CA MET A 802 7.86 -12.27 -13.71
C MET A 802 6.67 -12.00 -14.63
N ALA A 803 6.17 -10.77 -14.67
CA ALA A 803 5.05 -10.41 -15.51
C ALA A 803 5.36 -10.61 -17.00
N ASN A 804 6.55 -10.21 -17.45
CA ASN A 804 6.97 -10.42 -18.83
C ASN A 804 7.18 -11.90 -19.19
N ASP A 805 7.73 -12.71 -18.29
CA ASP A 805 7.87 -14.15 -18.52
C ASP A 805 6.49 -14.84 -18.56
N LEU A 806 5.52 -14.40 -17.77
CA LEU A 806 4.13 -14.85 -17.87
C LEU A 806 3.48 -14.39 -19.19
N ILE A 807 3.77 -13.17 -19.66
CA ILE A 807 3.31 -12.67 -20.98
C ILE A 807 3.90 -13.52 -22.10
N ASP A 808 5.16 -13.92 -22.00
CA ASP A 808 5.79 -14.79 -23.01
C ASP A 808 5.10 -16.17 -23.10
N VAL A 809 4.53 -16.66 -21.99
CA VAL A 809 3.81 -17.95 -21.93
C VAL A 809 2.34 -17.82 -22.35
N HIS A 810 1.64 -16.81 -21.84
CA HIS A 810 0.18 -16.69 -21.92
C HIS A 810 -0.31 -15.58 -22.87
N GLY A 811 0.61 -14.86 -23.50
CA GLY A 811 0.31 -13.69 -24.30
C GLY A 811 -0.07 -12.46 -23.47
N PHE A 812 -0.35 -11.37 -24.18
CA PHE A 812 -0.70 -10.08 -23.60
C PHE A 812 -2.15 -9.72 -23.94
N HIS A 813 -2.93 -9.33 -22.93
CA HIS A 813 -4.28 -8.78 -23.11
C HIS A 813 -4.24 -7.25 -23.21
N PRO A 814 -4.94 -6.62 -24.16
CA PRO A 814 -4.89 -5.16 -24.38
C PRO A 814 -5.49 -4.31 -23.24
N THR A 815 -6.25 -4.93 -22.33
CA THR A 815 -6.80 -4.26 -21.15
C THR A 815 -6.59 -5.13 -19.92
N LEU A 816 -6.45 -4.49 -18.76
CA LEU A 816 -6.44 -5.17 -17.46
C LEU A 816 -7.84 -5.30 -16.87
N PHE A 817 -8.84 -4.58 -17.39
CA PHE A 817 -10.23 -4.68 -16.94
C PHE A 817 -10.88 -5.96 -17.46
N PRO A 818 -11.45 -6.79 -16.58
CA PRO A 818 -12.23 -7.93 -17.03
C PRO A 818 -13.54 -7.51 -17.71
N PRO A 819 -14.14 -8.40 -18.53
CA PRO A 819 -15.44 -8.14 -19.12
C PRO A 819 -16.53 -7.99 -18.04
N PRO A 820 -17.54 -7.12 -18.25
CA PRO A 820 -18.66 -6.99 -17.33
C PRO A 820 -19.32 -8.34 -17.01
N LEU A 821 -19.74 -8.56 -15.76
CA LEU A 821 -20.26 -9.86 -15.29
C LEU A 821 -21.37 -10.48 -16.18
N ASN A 822 -22.27 -9.63 -16.69
CA ASN A 822 -23.41 -10.02 -17.52
C ASN A 822 -23.11 -10.03 -19.02
N SER A 823 -21.84 -9.92 -19.39
CA SER A 823 -21.40 -10.00 -20.78
C SER A 823 -20.73 -11.33 -21.07
N THR A 824 -20.75 -11.73 -22.33
CA THR A 824 -19.95 -12.86 -22.80
C THR A 824 -18.49 -12.48 -22.81
N ASP A 825 -17.62 -13.34 -22.29
CA ASP A 825 -16.17 -13.21 -22.41
C ASP A 825 -15.73 -13.47 -23.86
N SER A 826 -15.92 -12.46 -24.71
CA SER A 826 -15.71 -12.58 -26.17
C SER A 826 -14.26 -12.40 -26.59
N ASP A 827 -13.45 -11.77 -25.74
CA ASP A 827 -12.02 -11.53 -25.94
C ASP A 827 -11.14 -12.59 -25.27
N GLY A 828 -11.72 -13.49 -24.47
CA GLY A 828 -11.01 -14.60 -23.85
C GLY A 828 -10.18 -14.15 -22.66
N PHE A 829 -10.67 -13.15 -21.93
CA PHE A 829 -10.01 -12.61 -20.74
C PHE A 829 -9.78 -13.69 -19.69
N TYR A 830 -10.74 -14.59 -19.49
CA TYR A 830 -10.67 -15.71 -18.57
C TYR A 830 -10.39 -17.04 -19.27
N SER A 831 -9.71 -17.95 -18.57
CA SER A 831 -9.43 -19.29 -19.04
C SER A 831 -10.69 -20.15 -19.01
N GLU A 832 -11.28 -20.38 -20.19
CA GLU A 832 -12.43 -21.27 -20.36
C GLU A 832 -12.12 -22.69 -19.84
N GLU A 833 -10.88 -23.17 -20.01
CA GLU A 833 -10.47 -24.48 -19.51
C GLU A 833 -10.51 -24.56 -17.98
N ILE A 834 -9.96 -23.55 -17.29
CA ILE A 834 -9.95 -23.51 -15.82
C ILE A 834 -11.37 -23.30 -15.31
N LEU A 835 -12.15 -22.41 -15.95
CA LEU A 835 -13.54 -22.17 -15.60
C LEU A 835 -14.37 -23.46 -15.68
N GLN A 836 -14.25 -24.24 -16.77
CA GLN A 836 -14.96 -25.52 -16.92
C GLN A 836 -14.51 -26.59 -15.91
N LYS A 837 -13.22 -26.63 -15.56
CA LYS A 837 -12.66 -27.64 -14.66
C LYS A 837 -12.92 -27.35 -13.19
N THR A 838 -12.83 -26.08 -12.80
CA THR A 838 -12.77 -25.66 -11.40
C THR A 838 -13.91 -24.74 -10.99
N GLY A 839 -14.63 -24.16 -11.95
CA GLY A 839 -15.57 -23.08 -11.67
C GLY A 839 -14.89 -21.80 -11.21
N LYS A 840 -13.59 -21.59 -11.51
CA LYS A 840 -12.89 -20.35 -11.16
C LYS A 840 -12.66 -19.49 -12.40
N ARG A 841 -13.02 -18.21 -12.33
CA ARG A 841 -12.64 -17.20 -13.31
C ARG A 841 -11.19 -16.78 -13.11
N VAL A 842 -10.29 -17.40 -13.87
CA VAL A 842 -8.85 -17.13 -13.81
C VAL A 842 -8.42 -16.36 -15.05
N PRO A 843 -7.74 -15.21 -14.93
CA PRO A 843 -7.25 -14.48 -16.09
C PRO A 843 -6.34 -15.35 -16.97
N ALA A 844 -6.59 -15.36 -18.27
CA ALA A 844 -5.92 -16.25 -19.23
C ALA A 844 -4.59 -15.71 -19.77
N HIS A 845 -4.33 -14.41 -19.62
CA HIS A 845 -3.19 -13.73 -20.22
C HIS A 845 -2.14 -13.34 -19.17
N GLY A 846 -0.89 -13.21 -19.59
CA GLY A 846 0.24 -13.08 -18.67
C GLY A 846 0.21 -11.79 -17.86
N ASN A 847 -0.18 -10.67 -18.46
CA ASN A 847 -0.28 -9.38 -17.77
C ASN A 847 -1.42 -9.34 -16.75
N THR A 848 -2.59 -9.86 -17.12
CA THR A 848 -3.76 -9.92 -16.22
C THR A 848 -3.55 -10.95 -15.12
N LEU A 849 -2.95 -12.11 -15.46
CA LEU A 849 -2.62 -13.15 -14.48
C LEU A 849 -1.55 -12.66 -13.50
N ALA A 850 -0.51 -11.98 -13.97
CA ALA A 850 0.51 -11.41 -13.09
C ALA A 850 -0.10 -10.43 -12.06
N LEU A 851 -1.01 -9.55 -12.49
CA LEU A 851 -1.74 -8.64 -11.59
C LEU A 851 -2.53 -9.41 -10.52
N GLN A 852 -3.29 -10.43 -10.91
CA GLN A 852 -4.04 -11.27 -9.99
C GLN A 852 -3.12 -11.97 -8.97
N LEU A 853 -2.04 -12.60 -9.43
CA LEU A 853 -1.13 -13.34 -8.57
C LEU A 853 -0.39 -12.46 -7.56
N VAL A 854 -0.03 -11.23 -7.94
CA VAL A 854 0.61 -10.28 -7.02
C VAL A 854 -0.38 -9.79 -5.96
N ILE A 855 -1.62 -9.44 -6.34
CA ILE A 855 -2.65 -9.01 -5.39
C ILE A 855 -3.01 -10.14 -4.42
N ASP A 856 -3.19 -11.37 -4.91
CA ASP A 856 -3.43 -12.54 -4.06
C ASP A 856 -2.20 -12.85 -3.17
N GLY A 857 -0.98 -12.67 -3.70
CA GLY A 857 0.26 -12.78 -2.93
C GLY A 857 0.31 -11.81 -1.74
N MET A 858 -0.12 -10.55 -1.92
CA MET A 858 -0.19 -9.56 -0.84
C MET A 858 -1.15 -9.98 0.29
N LYS A 859 -2.24 -10.69 -0.03
CA LYS A 859 -3.18 -11.23 0.96
C LYS A 859 -2.62 -12.45 1.72
N LEU A 860 -1.81 -13.24 1.04
CA LEU A 860 -1.26 -14.49 1.58
C LEU A 860 -0.02 -14.30 2.45
N GLN A 861 0.79 -13.28 2.16
CA GLN A 861 2.06 -13.05 2.84
C GLN A 861 1.87 -12.63 4.31
N PRO A 862 2.84 -12.93 5.20
CA PRO A 862 2.77 -12.51 6.60
C PRO A 862 2.90 -10.99 6.76
N CYS A 863 2.69 -10.51 7.98
CA CYS A 863 3.09 -9.16 8.35
C CYS A 863 4.63 -9.04 8.35
N ARG A 864 5.16 -7.90 7.88
CA ARG A 864 6.61 -7.65 7.70
C ARG A 864 7.33 -8.73 6.88
N PRO A 865 6.84 -9.03 5.67
CA PRO A 865 7.44 -10.06 4.83
C PRO A 865 8.82 -9.62 4.32
N SER A 866 9.74 -10.58 4.14
CA SER A 866 10.91 -10.42 3.26
C SER A 866 10.51 -10.62 1.79
N PHE A 867 11.41 -10.30 0.85
CA PHE A 867 11.21 -10.58 -0.57
C PHE A 867 11.04 -12.08 -0.82
N VAL A 868 11.72 -12.92 -0.04
CA VAL A 868 11.55 -14.39 -0.07
C VAL A 868 10.12 -14.77 0.30
N ASN A 869 9.57 -14.19 1.37
CA ASN A 869 8.18 -14.45 1.77
C ASN A 869 7.18 -13.98 0.71
N ALA A 870 7.43 -12.82 0.09
CA ALA A 870 6.57 -12.28 -0.96
C ALA A 870 6.55 -13.17 -2.21
N ARG A 871 7.72 -13.66 -2.64
CA ARG A 871 7.85 -14.64 -3.73
C ARG A 871 7.07 -15.92 -3.43
N ASP A 872 7.23 -16.46 -2.23
CA ASP A 872 6.58 -17.72 -1.85
C ASP A 872 5.05 -17.56 -1.68
N ALA A 873 4.60 -16.37 -1.27
CA ALA A 873 3.19 -16.00 -1.30
C ALA A 873 2.63 -15.93 -2.74
N ILE A 874 3.35 -15.37 -3.70
CA ILE A 874 2.96 -15.37 -5.13
C ILE A 874 2.90 -16.80 -5.69
N LEU A 875 3.87 -17.65 -5.35
CA LEU A 875 3.84 -19.06 -5.73
C LEU A 875 2.64 -19.79 -5.09
N THR A 876 2.26 -19.43 -3.87
CA THR A 876 1.06 -19.97 -3.20
C THR A 876 -0.21 -19.48 -3.89
N ALA A 877 -0.27 -18.21 -4.30
CA ALA A 877 -1.38 -17.68 -5.07
C ALA A 877 -1.57 -18.46 -6.37
N ASP A 878 -0.48 -18.73 -7.11
CA ASP A 878 -0.54 -19.53 -8.33
C ASP A 878 -1.01 -20.97 -8.05
N GLN A 879 -0.53 -21.57 -6.96
CA GLN A 879 -0.97 -22.91 -6.56
C GLN A 879 -2.48 -22.95 -6.26
N ALA A 880 -3.03 -21.93 -5.62
CA ALA A 880 -4.43 -21.88 -5.23
C ALA A 880 -5.36 -21.49 -6.40
N LEU A 881 -4.90 -20.60 -7.28
CA LEU A 881 -5.68 -20.07 -8.38
C LEU A 881 -5.65 -20.98 -9.61
N THR A 882 -4.45 -21.44 -10.02
CA THR A 882 -4.24 -22.18 -11.28
C THR A 882 -3.95 -23.66 -11.05
N GLY A 883 -3.74 -24.08 -9.80
CA GLY A 883 -3.23 -25.43 -9.50
C GLY A 883 -1.71 -25.54 -9.61
N GLY A 884 -1.00 -24.42 -9.79
CA GLY A 884 0.46 -24.39 -9.85
C GLY A 884 1.02 -24.52 -11.27
N ASP A 885 0.25 -24.14 -12.28
CA ASP A 885 0.65 -24.27 -13.69
C ASP A 885 1.83 -23.36 -14.05
N ASN A 886 2.06 -22.29 -13.26
CA ASN A 886 3.07 -21.26 -13.56
C ASN A 886 4.29 -21.29 -12.66
N GLN A 887 4.33 -22.23 -11.71
CA GLN A 887 5.41 -22.36 -10.71
C GLN A 887 6.80 -22.25 -11.33
N CYS A 888 7.06 -22.99 -12.41
CA CYS A 888 8.39 -22.99 -13.02
C CYS A 888 8.73 -21.72 -13.79
N THR A 889 7.74 -20.98 -14.29
CA THR A 889 7.93 -19.66 -14.90
C THR A 889 8.29 -18.67 -13.81
N ILE A 890 7.46 -18.59 -12.76
CA ILE A 890 7.66 -17.69 -11.62
C ILE A 890 9.04 -17.93 -10.96
N TRP A 891 9.39 -19.20 -10.68
CA TRP A 891 10.70 -19.54 -10.12
C TRP A 891 11.87 -19.09 -11.00
N LYS A 892 11.77 -19.22 -12.33
CA LYS A 892 12.84 -18.79 -13.24
C LYS A 892 13.00 -17.26 -13.21
N SER A 893 11.91 -16.51 -13.19
CA SER A 893 11.93 -15.05 -13.16
C SER A 893 12.60 -14.51 -11.90
N PHE A 894 12.21 -15.01 -10.73
CA PHE A 894 12.83 -14.62 -9.46
C PHE A 894 14.29 -15.11 -9.35
N ALA A 895 14.58 -16.34 -9.76
CA ALA A 895 15.95 -16.87 -9.75
C ALA A 895 16.88 -16.09 -10.69
N LYS A 896 16.40 -15.59 -11.84
CA LYS A 896 17.18 -14.72 -12.75
C LYS A 896 17.71 -13.48 -12.04
N ARG A 897 16.95 -12.96 -11.06
CA ARG A 897 17.29 -11.80 -10.23
C ARG A 897 17.88 -12.18 -8.87
N GLY A 898 18.33 -13.43 -8.69
CA GLY A 898 19.02 -13.90 -7.48
C GLY A 898 18.11 -14.32 -6.31
N LEU A 899 16.79 -14.36 -6.51
CA LEU A 899 15.80 -14.73 -5.48
C LEU A 899 15.28 -16.17 -5.66
N GLY A 900 16.17 -17.12 -5.98
CA GLY A 900 15.88 -18.54 -6.09
C GLY A 900 15.66 -19.25 -4.74
N PRO A 901 15.39 -20.58 -4.73
CA PRO A 901 14.96 -21.30 -3.52
C PRO A 901 15.91 -21.22 -2.33
N GLY A 902 17.21 -21.05 -2.56
CA GLY A 902 18.23 -20.90 -1.52
C GLY A 902 18.51 -19.46 -1.10
N ALA A 903 17.84 -18.46 -1.69
CA ALA A 903 18.04 -17.06 -1.36
C ALA A 903 17.57 -16.77 0.07
N ARG A 904 18.36 -16.02 0.84
CA ARG A 904 18.10 -15.75 2.26
C ARG A 904 18.94 -14.58 2.77
N VAL A 905 18.53 -14.00 3.90
CA VAL A 905 19.35 -13.07 4.66
C VAL A 905 20.14 -13.83 5.73
N VAL A 906 21.43 -13.52 5.87
CA VAL A 906 22.31 -14.17 6.84
C VAL A 906 22.80 -13.17 7.88
N GLY A 907 22.63 -13.50 9.16
CA GLY A 907 23.11 -12.67 10.26
C GLY A 907 22.30 -11.40 10.48
N SER A 908 21.02 -11.38 10.09
CA SER A 908 20.10 -10.30 10.44
C SER A 908 19.84 -10.29 11.95
N THR A 909 19.53 -9.09 12.47
CA THR A 909 19.01 -8.90 13.83
C THR A 909 17.60 -8.32 13.74
N PRO A 910 16.81 -8.34 14.83
CA PRO A 910 15.55 -7.61 14.87
C PRO A 910 15.71 -6.12 14.52
N TRP A 911 16.87 -5.52 14.73
CA TRP A 911 17.10 -4.11 14.42
C TRP A 911 17.64 -3.87 13.00
N GLY A 912 17.58 -4.91 12.15
CA GLY A 912 18.07 -4.89 10.78
C GLY A 912 19.49 -5.47 10.63
N GLY A 913 20.09 -5.17 9.47
CA GLY A 913 21.37 -5.73 9.05
C GLY A 913 21.25 -7.14 8.45
N GLY A 914 22.38 -7.85 8.42
CA GLY A 914 22.53 -9.10 7.68
C GLY A 914 23.07 -8.88 6.27
N VAL A 915 23.36 -9.98 5.58
CA VAL A 915 23.87 -9.99 4.21
C VAL A 915 22.97 -10.87 3.36
N HIS A 916 22.58 -10.37 2.20
CA HIS A 916 21.74 -11.11 1.25
C HIS A 916 22.59 -12.15 0.50
N GLU A 917 22.22 -13.42 0.65
CA GLU A 917 22.73 -14.51 -0.18
C GLU A 917 21.77 -14.75 -1.34
N GLU A 918 22.32 -14.75 -2.55
CA GLU A 918 21.56 -15.00 -3.76
C GLU A 918 21.53 -16.48 -4.10
N ASP A 919 20.43 -16.90 -4.71
CA ASP A 919 20.36 -18.18 -5.40
C ASP A 919 19.80 -17.96 -6.81
N PHE A 920 20.55 -18.43 -7.80
CA PHE A 920 20.14 -18.40 -9.21
C PHE A 920 19.59 -19.75 -9.69
N ASN A 921 19.47 -20.73 -8.78
CA ASN A 921 18.88 -22.01 -9.09
C ASN A 921 17.35 -21.94 -9.13
N VAL A 922 16.75 -22.93 -9.77
CA VAL A 922 15.31 -23.22 -9.68
C VAL A 922 15.07 -24.57 -8.99
N PRO A 923 13.86 -24.86 -8.47
CA PRO A 923 13.53 -26.17 -7.89
C PRO A 923 13.80 -27.31 -8.88
N LYS A 924 14.17 -28.49 -8.37
CA LYS A 924 14.55 -29.65 -9.21
C LYS A 924 13.47 -30.01 -10.25
N LYS A 925 12.18 -29.92 -9.87
CA LYS A 925 11.04 -30.17 -10.76
C LYS A 925 11.03 -29.24 -11.99
N CYS A 926 11.60 -28.05 -11.88
CA CYS A 926 11.68 -27.05 -12.95
C CYS A 926 12.94 -27.16 -13.81
N ARG A 927 13.84 -28.12 -13.53
CA ARG A 927 15.12 -28.32 -14.24
C ARG A 927 15.06 -29.29 -15.43
N GLY A 928 13.88 -29.70 -15.90
CA GLY A 928 13.71 -30.81 -16.84
C GLY A 928 14.32 -30.65 -18.26
N GLY A 929 15.56 -31.12 -18.45
CA GLY A 929 15.96 -32.18 -19.41
C GLY A 929 15.84 -32.00 -20.94
N LYS A 930 16.82 -31.32 -21.57
CA LYS A 930 17.69 -31.91 -22.62
C LYS A 930 18.92 -31.02 -22.83
N HIS A 931 20.08 -31.68 -22.93
CA HIS A 931 21.29 -31.14 -23.52
C HIS A 931 21.00 -30.54 -24.90
N GLU A 932 20.96 -29.21 -25.00
CA GLU A 932 21.16 -28.50 -26.26
C GLU A 932 21.62 -27.05 -26.02
N ASP A 933 22.66 -26.84 -25.19
CA ASP A 933 23.59 -25.71 -25.45
C ASP A 933 24.98 -25.74 -24.77
N ASP A 934 25.42 -26.86 -24.19
CA ASP A 934 26.81 -27.02 -23.73
C ASP A 934 27.80 -27.36 -24.87
N ARG A 935 27.61 -26.72 -26.03
CA ARG A 935 28.66 -26.54 -27.03
C ARG A 935 28.70 -25.09 -27.51
N ALA A 936 28.83 -24.15 -26.58
CA ALA A 936 29.67 -22.99 -26.85
C ALA A 936 31.09 -23.50 -27.23
N PRO A 937 31.59 -23.26 -28.45
CA PRO A 937 32.95 -23.66 -28.80
C PRO A 937 33.91 -22.83 -27.95
N LYS A 938 34.75 -23.49 -27.14
CA LYS A 938 35.87 -22.83 -26.46
C LYS A 938 36.67 -22.02 -27.49
N PRO A 939 37.02 -20.74 -27.21
CA PRO A 939 37.82 -19.94 -28.12
C PRO A 939 39.20 -20.59 -28.24
N LYS A 940 39.53 -21.08 -29.45
CA LYS A 940 40.89 -21.53 -29.76
C LYS A 940 41.78 -20.30 -29.91
N PRO A 941 42.98 -20.27 -29.30
CA PRO A 941 43.92 -19.17 -29.45
C PRO A 941 44.42 -19.12 -30.90
N GLY A 942 44.29 -17.94 -31.51
CA GLY A 942 44.65 -17.72 -32.91
C GLY A 942 46.15 -17.84 -33.18
N LYS A 943 46.48 -18.43 -34.33
CA LYS A 943 47.70 -18.13 -35.09
C LYS A 943 47.40 -18.09 -36.60
N PRO A 944 48.16 -17.32 -37.38
CA PRO A 944 47.66 -16.59 -38.54
C PRO A 944 47.93 -17.30 -39.88
N GLY A 945 47.07 -17.07 -40.88
CA GLY A 945 47.30 -17.58 -42.23
C GLY A 945 46.30 -17.12 -43.30
N ARG A 946 46.66 -16.03 -43.99
CA ARG A 946 46.52 -15.69 -45.42
C ARG A 946 45.32 -16.20 -46.26
N GLY A 947 44.68 -15.23 -46.92
CA GLY A 947 44.15 -15.27 -48.30
C GLY A 947 42.91 -16.14 -48.52
N GLU A 948 41.93 -15.87 -49.38
CA GLU A 948 41.68 -14.88 -50.42
C GLU A 948 40.14 -14.77 -50.57
N ARG A 949 39.68 -13.66 -51.15
CA ARG A 949 38.31 -13.35 -51.60
C ARG A 949 38.01 -14.07 -52.97
N PRO A 950 36.88 -13.82 -53.67
CA PRO A 950 35.43 -13.81 -53.37
C PRO A 950 34.60 -14.52 -54.50
N PHE A 951 33.31 -14.15 -54.67
CA PHE A 951 32.29 -14.52 -55.72
C PHE A 951 31.37 -15.71 -55.35
N GLY A 952 30.05 -15.72 -55.62
CA GLY A 952 29.13 -14.80 -56.27
C GLY A 952 27.78 -15.53 -56.53
N ASP A 953 26.67 -14.78 -56.44
CA ASP A 953 25.44 -14.82 -57.27
C ASP A 953 24.68 -16.12 -57.68
N ARG A 954 23.34 -16.01 -57.49
CA ARG A 954 22.18 -16.46 -58.33
C ARG A 954 21.37 -17.73 -58.00
N GLN A 955 20.10 -17.46 -57.64
CA GLN A 955 18.81 -17.86 -58.28
C GLN A 955 18.54 -19.30 -58.77
N ALA A 956 17.39 -19.85 -58.34
CA ALA A 956 16.33 -20.47 -59.17
C ALA A 956 15.05 -20.68 -58.31
N GLN A 957 13.91 -20.02 -58.57
CA GLN A 957 12.74 -20.46 -59.39
C GLN A 957 12.04 -21.74 -58.89
N ARG A 958 10.71 -21.95 -58.89
CA ARG A 958 9.44 -21.22 -59.14
C ARG A 958 8.33 -22.28 -58.95
N GLY A 959 7.13 -21.94 -58.47
CA GLY A 959 5.95 -22.81 -58.66
C GLY A 959 4.66 -22.50 -57.89
N ARG A 960 3.84 -21.55 -58.42
CA ARG A 960 2.34 -21.46 -58.51
C ARG A 960 1.45 -21.89 -57.32
N LYS A 961 0.25 -21.32 -57.05
CA LYS A 961 -0.49 -20.06 -57.33
C LYS A 961 -1.92 -20.26 -56.75
N GLY A 962 -2.50 -19.23 -56.11
CA GLY A 962 -3.94 -19.06 -55.83
C GLY A 962 -4.17 -18.08 -54.66
N ARG A 963 -4.24 -16.75 -54.87
CA ARG A 963 -5.43 -15.86 -55.06
C ARG A 963 -6.52 -16.05 -53.98
N ALA A 964 -7.13 -15.03 -53.35
CA ALA A 964 -6.98 -13.57 -53.22
C ALA A 964 -8.13 -13.05 -52.30
N ALA A 965 -8.04 -11.75 -51.88
CA ALA A 965 -9.01 -10.88 -51.17
C ALA A 965 -8.84 -10.85 -49.62
N ALA A 966 -8.35 -9.81 -48.92
CA ALA A 966 -8.47 -8.34 -49.03
C ALA A 966 -9.96 -7.90 -49.04
N VAL A 967 -10.45 -7.04 -48.15
CA VAL A 967 -10.01 -5.65 -47.92
C VAL A 967 -10.58 -5.16 -46.57
N LEU A 968 -9.75 -4.33 -45.92
CA LEU A 968 -10.00 -3.46 -44.76
C LEU A 968 -11.05 -2.40 -45.00
#